data_AF-A0A1S9C8B1-F1
#
_entry.id   AF-A0A1S9C8B1-F1
#
_cell.length_a   1.000
_cell.length_b   1.000
_cell.length_c   1.000
_cell.angle_alpha   90.00
_cell.angle_beta   90.00
_cell.angle_gamma   90.00
#
_symmetry.space_group_name_H-M   'P 1'
#
loop_
_entity.id
_entity.type
_entity.pdbx_description
1 polymer ?
#
loop_
_entity_poly.entity_id
_entity_poly.type
_entity_poly.pdbx_seq_one_letter_code
_entity_poly.pdbx_strand_id
1 'polypeptide(L)'
;MNILRDNMDFLSKVNYIPVLTKLLNSAIDKLQIKQTSTNLKISNLSDICESIANHFKRSSALNTLEIDMYKAPDFATLEHKDYATFAEYIKMISEKLNCPEIDSNLLTDIYSLKSRPNEKINFGMDYNFNSHTVNKRRISFNPNQPNQMERLRMDYVEIEINTENDAKFLVDSVIELIKEELDEDDQDIQITKALNLQGGLEGLIDMLENKSLACISRSISIMYMYYLLLNYKNKNSRDYILTKCYITRFSLVEQYLAKLSFKREQDKTIVIGTFEKNISNIFSQSNIFDMMPFIGKVDGILSKDKTDKTQTFKRVLSMKLNGNVQAEDQKASYRYHLDSLEEDLRESKFDKAIRKIFLFSFLLFELENPNYDPVLTWERDDDLGLKRLLELKRFDQIIKVFDHYFNANGTGSGDRNIQSIENIFLSVVRYRLTDMAIQDKDFDRELFLFKNVLAPNLDSHSFLRPVKHFTEYLQNISVIHEKNLDQLTINENVAQILLKLPIKINIKSKAMYETSDIDQLTIDYNKLSLNILPIIFYPSQTNYEDRNSLTIIEKNLQGYFNIKIPYTINPKMVNDRIYQISYLTLLNTILCKCLPKTERNKLIYINLMRIHRNIFPEEVGSHVRNVVKIFEHGLNNEYHAASQGFNIDNSGDFVYNNALSSMYANVPKNFIFDTTSILDQTAIIIVTSRQTDSSFADRERGTKVLLGEVVLLTKISDNCIIYDTFKTFQDYYDGTDVFYKPDIVTKTIDELYDLGYKDIIYIAQKPFTSKVNLTKKVENMFFMNEDVLEKVFKLHSDLRMYPLYFEQFRVIDHSSGFLETALHMKDTQEIDQHIKNENKKLSGVFNIYSGQIVGGRSEKGKIYRKVMSYSTITNIYKNEDINNIILKGLVENGALKDSLVTALMLHHYAKYEKQSKKTTIKINPYSRLLGDDGVAARSIFSFENGPRFNGLAYVTDMNKILDVIKESEE
;
A
#
# COMPACT_ATOMS: atom_id res chain seq x y z
N MET A 1 24.11 23.39 -7.00
CA MET A 1 23.45 22.47 -6.06
C MET A 1 23.17 23.19 -4.73
N ASN A 2 21.99 23.79 -4.55
CA ASN A 2 21.65 24.52 -3.31
C ASN A 2 20.12 24.50 -3.05
N ILE A 3 19.43 23.42 -3.41
CA ILE A 3 17.96 23.39 -3.54
C ILE A 3 17.22 23.30 -2.19
N LEU A 4 17.85 22.90 -1.07
CA LEU A 4 17.14 22.59 0.18
C LEU A 4 16.97 23.78 1.18
N ARG A 5 17.21 25.04 0.78
CA ARG A 5 17.39 26.13 1.77
C ARG A 5 16.13 26.77 2.37
N ASP A 6 14.94 26.54 1.82
CA ASP A 6 13.77 27.36 2.19
C ASP A 6 12.82 26.71 3.24
N ASN A 7 13.07 25.48 3.71
CA ASN A 7 12.19 24.77 4.68
C ASN A 7 12.83 24.50 6.07
N MET A 8 13.98 25.10 6.39
CA MET A 8 14.91 24.52 7.38
C MET A 8 14.58 24.62 8.88
N ASP A 9 13.73 25.55 9.34
CA ASP A 9 13.63 25.78 10.79
C ASP A 9 12.82 24.69 11.53
N PHE A 10 11.88 24.02 10.87
CA PHE A 10 10.99 23.05 11.52
C PHE A 10 11.40 21.57 11.34
N LEU A 11 12.33 21.25 10.44
CA LEU A 11 12.83 19.89 10.22
C LEU A 11 14.02 19.56 11.14
N SER A 12 14.14 18.29 11.56
CA SER A 12 15.32 17.80 12.28
C SER A 12 16.45 17.55 11.31
N LYS A 13 17.67 17.97 11.68
CA LYS A 13 18.88 17.68 10.90
C LYS A 13 19.50 16.34 11.30
N VAL A 14 20.35 15.79 10.44
CA VAL A 14 21.10 14.54 10.68
C VAL A 14 22.60 14.79 10.50
N ASN A 15 23.40 14.38 11.48
CA ASN A 15 24.86 14.44 11.43
C ASN A 15 25.47 13.06 11.09
N TYR A 16 25.79 12.83 9.82
CA TYR A 16 26.45 11.59 9.38
C TYR A 16 27.97 11.55 9.63
N ILE A 17 28.59 12.70 9.93
CA ILE A 17 30.05 12.86 10.01
C ILE A 17 30.70 11.88 11.00
N PRO A 18 30.17 11.63 12.22
CA PRO A 18 30.80 10.69 13.16
C PRO A 18 30.93 9.28 12.58
N VAL A 19 29.90 8.82 11.85
CA VAL A 19 29.89 7.49 11.23
C VAL A 19 30.83 7.44 10.03
N LEU A 20 30.78 8.45 9.15
CA LEU A 20 31.65 8.52 7.96
C LEU A 20 33.13 8.65 8.32
N THR A 21 33.45 9.43 9.35
CA THR A 21 34.81 9.54 9.90
C THR A 21 35.32 8.18 10.37
N LYS A 22 34.47 7.42 11.08
CA LYS A 22 34.84 6.09 11.55
C LYS A 22 35.05 5.11 10.40
N LEU A 23 34.19 5.17 9.37
CA LEU A 23 34.35 4.38 8.15
C LEU A 23 35.71 4.67 7.48
N LEU A 24 35.97 5.94 7.18
CA LEU A 24 37.19 6.38 6.51
C LEU A 24 38.47 5.97 7.25
N ASN A 25 38.48 6.12 8.57
CA ASN A 25 39.68 5.93 9.39
C ASN A 25 39.92 4.48 9.84
N SER A 26 38.89 3.64 9.91
CA SER A 26 39.00 2.34 10.59
C SER A 26 38.40 1.15 9.88
N ALA A 27 37.66 1.38 8.78
CA ALA A 27 36.90 0.35 8.08
C ALA A 27 37.45 0.05 6.68
N ILE A 28 37.71 1.09 5.87
CA ILE A 28 38.06 0.93 4.45
C ILE A 28 39.29 0.05 4.25
N ASP A 29 40.36 0.32 5.00
CA ASP A 29 41.64 -0.42 4.87
C ASP A 29 41.52 -1.90 5.31
N LYS A 30 40.46 -2.25 6.04
CA LYS A 30 40.21 -3.62 6.50
C LYS A 30 39.30 -4.40 5.56
N LEU A 31 38.68 -3.74 4.59
CA LEU A 31 37.71 -4.38 3.71
C LEU A 31 38.43 -5.36 2.77
N GLN A 32 37.97 -6.61 2.77
CA GLN A 32 38.57 -7.69 2.00
C GLN A 32 37.78 -7.91 0.71
N ILE A 33 38.20 -7.24 -0.36
CA ILE A 33 37.69 -7.46 -1.72
C ILE A 33 38.73 -8.25 -2.50
N LYS A 34 38.35 -9.43 -3.00
CA LYS A 34 39.22 -10.28 -3.82
C LYS A 34 38.52 -10.69 -5.10
N GLN A 35 39.10 -10.34 -6.23
CA GLN A 35 38.69 -10.85 -7.54
C GLN A 35 39.50 -12.09 -7.92
N THR A 36 38.83 -13.03 -8.55
CA THR A 36 39.37 -14.24 -9.18
C THR A 36 38.87 -14.29 -10.62
N SER A 37 39.25 -15.30 -11.40
CA SER A 37 38.72 -15.50 -12.74
C SER A 37 37.22 -15.84 -12.78
N THR A 38 36.61 -16.21 -11.66
CA THR A 38 35.21 -16.67 -11.60
C THR A 38 34.31 -15.86 -10.68
N ASN A 39 34.86 -15.00 -9.83
CA ASN A 39 34.06 -14.18 -8.93
C ASN A 39 34.83 -13.00 -8.33
N LEU A 40 34.08 -12.01 -7.87
CA LEU A 40 34.51 -10.95 -6.95
C LEU A 40 33.85 -11.19 -5.58
N LYS A 41 34.66 -11.42 -4.55
CA LYS A 41 34.18 -11.73 -3.18
C LYS A 41 34.48 -10.59 -2.22
N ILE A 42 33.45 -10.11 -1.52
CA ILE A 42 33.55 -9.07 -0.48
C ILE A 42 33.41 -9.77 0.88
N SER A 43 34.50 -10.12 1.57
CA SER A 43 34.42 -11.18 2.61
C SER A 43 33.92 -10.72 3.98
N ASN A 44 34.15 -9.47 4.38
CA ASN A 44 33.96 -9.00 5.77
C ASN A 44 33.17 -7.67 5.89
N LEU A 45 32.38 -7.31 4.86
CA LEU A 45 31.58 -6.08 4.85
C LEU A 45 30.66 -5.98 6.09
N SER A 46 29.94 -7.06 6.39
CA SER A 46 28.99 -7.10 7.51
C SER A 46 29.70 -6.95 8.86
N ASP A 47 30.82 -7.63 9.04
CA ASP A 47 31.59 -7.61 10.30
C ASP A 47 32.17 -6.21 10.57
N ILE A 48 32.62 -5.53 9.51
CA ILE A 48 33.09 -4.15 9.57
C ILE A 48 31.95 -3.22 10.01
N CYS A 49 30.78 -3.33 9.40
CA CYS A 49 29.62 -2.50 9.74
C CYS A 49 29.16 -2.77 11.18
N GLU A 50 29.17 -4.03 11.62
CA GLU A 50 28.86 -4.42 13.00
C GLU A 50 29.91 -3.87 13.99
N SER A 51 31.19 -3.85 13.63
CA SER A 51 32.25 -3.24 14.44
C SER A 51 32.02 -1.73 14.64
N ILE A 52 31.59 -1.03 13.59
CA ILE A 52 31.29 0.41 13.65
C ILE A 52 30.06 0.65 14.52
N ALA A 53 28.97 -0.09 14.32
CA ALA A 53 27.78 0.02 15.17
C ALA A 53 28.12 -0.24 16.64
N ASN A 54 28.89 -1.29 16.93
CA ASN A 54 29.31 -1.61 18.29
C ASN A 54 30.22 -0.54 18.91
N HIS A 55 30.99 0.21 18.11
CA HIS A 55 31.77 1.36 18.61
C HIS A 55 30.87 2.45 19.20
N PHE A 56 29.69 2.67 18.61
CA PHE A 56 28.74 3.68 19.06
C PHE A 56 27.69 3.15 20.03
N LYS A 57 27.67 1.86 20.37
CA LYS A 57 26.63 1.21 21.19
C LYS A 57 26.37 1.84 22.57
N ARG A 58 27.34 2.60 23.11
CA ARG A 58 27.17 3.35 24.37
C ARG A 58 26.29 4.60 24.21
N SER A 59 26.17 5.13 23.00
CA SER A 59 25.24 6.19 22.61
C SER A 59 24.09 5.58 21.79
N SER A 60 22.88 6.13 21.90
CA SER A 60 21.83 5.75 20.96
C SER A 60 22.22 6.21 19.55
N ALA A 61 21.67 5.56 18.51
CA ALA A 61 21.85 6.02 17.13
C ALA A 61 21.35 7.46 16.95
N LEU A 62 20.25 7.83 17.64
CA LEU A 62 19.70 9.20 17.64
C LEU A 62 20.71 10.22 18.15
N ASN A 63 21.38 9.93 19.27
CA ASN A 63 22.38 10.83 19.84
C ASN A 63 23.63 10.91 18.97
N THR A 64 24.06 9.77 18.41
CA THR A 64 25.24 9.70 17.53
C THR A 64 25.04 10.51 16.25
N LEU A 65 23.82 10.52 15.72
CA LEU A 65 23.43 11.27 14.52
C LEU A 65 22.89 12.67 14.85
N GLU A 66 22.86 13.06 16.13
CA GLU A 66 22.38 14.37 16.60
C GLU A 66 20.98 14.75 16.10
N ILE A 67 20.06 13.79 16.05
CA ILE A 67 18.67 14.01 15.62
C ILE A 67 17.89 14.70 16.76
N ASP A 68 17.32 15.87 16.47
CA ASP A 68 16.54 16.67 17.41
C ASP A 68 15.10 16.16 17.51
N MET A 69 14.83 15.38 18.57
CA MET A 69 13.51 14.83 18.85
C MET A 69 12.48 15.89 19.30
N TYR A 70 12.90 17.10 19.71
CA TYR A 70 11.96 18.16 20.08
C TYR A 70 11.17 18.70 18.88
N LYS A 71 11.71 18.54 17.66
CA LYS A 71 11.01 18.87 16.41
C LYS A 71 9.99 17.80 15.99
N ALA A 72 9.83 16.74 16.78
CA ALA A 72 8.96 15.60 16.53
C ALA A 72 9.09 15.06 15.08
N PRO A 73 10.29 14.66 14.65
CA PRO A 73 10.50 14.17 13.29
C PRO A 73 9.73 12.86 13.05
N ASP A 74 9.00 12.79 11.94
CA ASP A 74 8.43 11.55 11.42
C ASP A 74 9.44 10.85 10.49
N PHE A 75 10.20 11.62 9.71
CA PHE A 75 11.32 11.13 8.92
C PHE A 75 12.55 12.04 9.05
N ALA A 76 13.75 11.46 9.00
CA ALA A 76 15.03 12.17 9.03
C ALA A 76 16.08 11.42 8.19
N THR A 77 16.46 11.99 7.03
CA THR A 77 17.33 11.39 6.01
C THR A 77 18.22 12.39 5.27
N LEU A 78 17.66 13.40 4.59
CA LEU A 78 18.39 14.29 3.66
C LEU A 78 18.70 15.66 4.25
N GLU A 79 18.06 16.06 5.33
CA GLU A 79 18.37 17.35 5.97
C GLU A 79 19.68 17.23 6.76
N HIS A 80 20.80 17.43 6.07
CA HIS A 80 22.14 17.29 6.64
C HIS A 80 22.50 18.44 7.58
N LYS A 81 23.14 18.13 8.70
CA LYS A 81 23.71 19.16 9.58
C LYS A 81 24.80 19.98 8.87
N ASP A 82 25.63 19.31 8.07
CA ASP A 82 26.66 19.90 7.23
C ASP A 82 26.83 19.07 5.94
N TYR A 83 26.18 19.52 4.86
CA TYR A 83 26.18 18.82 3.57
C TYR A 83 27.55 18.86 2.88
N ALA A 84 28.30 19.95 2.99
CA ALA A 84 29.58 20.10 2.30
C ALA A 84 30.58 19.09 2.85
N THR A 85 30.68 18.99 4.17
CA THR A 85 31.52 18.01 4.83
C THR A 85 31.02 16.58 4.56
N PHE A 86 29.71 16.33 4.60
CA PHE A 86 29.15 15.03 4.21
C PHE A 86 29.62 14.60 2.81
N ALA A 87 29.48 15.49 1.81
CA ALA A 87 29.89 15.22 0.45
C ALA A 87 31.40 14.93 0.34
N GLU A 88 32.24 15.71 1.01
CA GLU A 88 33.69 15.48 1.04
C GLU A 88 34.04 14.10 1.59
N TYR A 89 33.44 13.68 2.70
CA TYR A 89 33.67 12.34 3.26
C TYR A 89 33.25 11.22 2.29
N ILE A 90 32.13 11.37 1.57
CA ILE A 90 31.72 10.37 0.55
C ILE A 90 32.76 10.26 -0.56
N LYS A 91 33.30 11.40 -1.04
CA LYS A 91 34.38 11.42 -2.04
C LYS A 91 35.64 10.71 -1.52
N MET A 92 36.10 11.07 -0.33
CA MET A 92 37.28 10.45 0.29
C MET A 92 37.12 8.95 0.52
N ILE A 93 35.93 8.51 0.93
CA ILE A 93 35.61 7.08 1.08
C ILE A 93 35.71 6.38 -0.27
N SER A 94 35.16 6.97 -1.33
CA SER A 94 35.28 6.44 -2.68
C SER A 94 36.75 6.36 -3.10
N GLU A 95 37.50 7.46 -3.06
CA GLU A 95 38.92 7.50 -3.47
C GLU A 95 39.77 6.46 -2.74
N LYS A 96 39.61 6.33 -1.42
CA LYS A 96 40.38 5.40 -0.59
C LYS A 96 40.00 3.92 -0.82
N LEU A 97 38.78 3.65 -1.29
CA LEU A 97 38.31 2.29 -1.53
C LEU A 97 38.99 1.70 -2.77
N ASN A 98 39.88 0.73 -2.56
CA ASN A 98 40.48 -0.05 -3.64
C ASN A 98 39.55 -1.21 -4.04
N CYS A 99 38.93 -1.11 -5.20
CA CYS A 99 38.02 -2.12 -5.73
C CYS A 99 38.30 -2.33 -7.22
N PRO A 100 38.54 -3.58 -7.67
CA PRO A 100 38.80 -3.84 -9.08
C PRO A 100 37.50 -3.72 -9.89
N GLU A 101 37.60 -3.11 -11.07
CA GLU A 101 36.52 -3.08 -12.05
C GLU A 101 36.36 -4.45 -12.71
N ILE A 102 35.11 -4.88 -12.89
CA ILE A 102 34.80 -6.15 -13.53
C ILE A 102 34.87 -5.96 -15.05
N ASP A 103 35.72 -6.74 -15.70
CA ASP A 103 35.75 -6.81 -17.16
C ASP A 103 34.47 -7.47 -17.71
N SER A 104 33.75 -6.74 -18.54
CA SER A 104 32.54 -7.20 -19.25
C SER A 104 32.74 -8.48 -20.06
N ASN A 105 33.98 -8.78 -20.51
CA ASN A 105 34.31 -10.02 -21.23
C ASN A 105 34.25 -11.29 -20.37
N LEU A 106 34.25 -11.15 -19.04
CA LEU A 106 34.09 -12.27 -18.11
C LEU A 106 32.63 -12.71 -17.97
N LEU A 107 31.70 -11.89 -18.45
CA LEU A 107 30.27 -12.15 -18.36
C LEU A 107 29.84 -13.11 -19.49
N THR A 108 28.81 -13.87 -19.20
CA THR A 108 28.27 -14.88 -20.12
C THR A 108 26.91 -14.47 -20.63
N ASP A 109 26.54 -14.91 -21.83
CA ASP A 109 25.20 -14.70 -22.39
C ASP A 109 24.11 -15.30 -21.48
N ILE A 110 23.06 -14.54 -21.15
CA ILE A 110 21.91 -14.97 -20.36
C ILE A 110 21.19 -16.16 -20.99
N TYR A 111 21.19 -16.29 -22.31
CA TYR A 111 20.55 -17.40 -23.02
C TYR A 111 21.37 -18.69 -22.93
N SER A 112 22.59 -18.64 -22.37
CA SER A 112 23.40 -19.82 -22.06
C SER A 112 22.99 -20.53 -20.75
N LEU A 113 22.03 -19.97 -20.00
CA LEU A 113 21.45 -20.60 -18.80
C LEU A 113 20.83 -21.97 -19.16
N LYS A 114 21.60 -23.04 -19.02
CA LYS A 114 21.18 -24.41 -19.36
C LYS A 114 20.23 -24.96 -18.31
N SER A 115 19.17 -25.64 -18.76
CA SER A 115 18.38 -26.50 -17.87
C SER A 115 19.26 -27.58 -17.26
N ARG A 116 19.45 -27.57 -15.94
CA ARG A 116 20.15 -28.64 -15.21
C ARG A 116 19.09 -29.52 -14.54
N PRO A 117 18.49 -30.48 -15.28
CA PRO A 117 17.28 -31.20 -14.85
C PRO A 117 17.44 -32.02 -13.55
N ASN A 118 18.67 -32.19 -13.05
CA ASN A 118 18.98 -33.06 -11.92
C ASN A 118 19.16 -32.32 -10.57
N GLU A 119 18.97 -30.99 -10.51
CA GLU A 119 19.06 -30.24 -9.26
C GLU A 119 17.71 -29.63 -8.87
N LYS A 120 17.18 -29.98 -7.69
CA LYS A 120 15.89 -29.47 -7.18
C LYS A 120 15.90 -27.96 -6.94
N ILE A 121 17.07 -27.35 -6.72
CA ILE A 121 17.23 -25.91 -6.44
C ILE A 121 18.48 -25.42 -7.18
N ASN A 122 18.29 -24.51 -8.15
CA ASN A 122 19.37 -23.90 -8.96
C ASN A 122 19.59 -22.40 -8.65
N PHE A 123 18.93 -21.88 -7.61
CA PHE A 123 19.01 -20.49 -7.15
C PHE A 123 18.74 -19.42 -8.21
N GLY A 124 17.97 -19.72 -9.25
CA GLY A 124 17.74 -18.77 -10.33
C GLY A 124 18.60 -18.98 -11.56
N MET A 125 19.60 -19.87 -11.53
CA MET A 125 20.56 -20.04 -12.62
C MET A 125 20.14 -21.06 -13.69
N ASP A 126 18.92 -21.58 -13.61
CA ASP A 126 18.31 -22.33 -14.71
C ASP A 126 16.88 -21.81 -14.94
N TYR A 127 16.73 -21.17 -16.10
CA TYR A 127 15.51 -20.56 -16.60
C TYR A 127 15.35 -20.86 -18.09
N ASN A 128 14.15 -21.26 -18.48
CA ASN A 128 13.84 -21.56 -19.86
C ASN A 128 13.16 -20.36 -20.54
N PHE A 129 13.86 -19.76 -21.51
CA PHE A 129 13.40 -18.64 -22.34
C PHE A 129 12.57 -19.07 -23.56
N ASN A 130 11.81 -20.17 -23.45
CA ASN A 130 10.90 -20.62 -24.50
C ASN A 130 9.70 -19.69 -24.66
N SER A 131 9.26 -19.53 -25.90
CA SER A 131 8.02 -18.83 -26.24
C SER A 131 6.80 -19.51 -25.62
N HIS A 132 5.79 -18.71 -25.24
CA HIS A 132 4.51 -19.22 -24.79
C HIS A 132 3.34 -18.35 -25.25
N THR A 133 2.18 -18.99 -25.36
CA THR A 133 0.95 -18.35 -25.81
C THR A 133 0.05 -18.00 -24.63
N VAL A 134 -0.61 -16.85 -24.71
CA VAL A 134 -1.60 -16.39 -23.74
C VAL A 134 -2.87 -15.94 -24.46
N ASN A 135 -4.00 -16.08 -23.80
CA ASN A 135 -5.31 -15.71 -24.35
C ASN A 135 -5.89 -14.52 -23.59
N LYS A 136 -6.68 -13.71 -24.29
CA LYS A 136 -7.56 -12.71 -23.68
C LYS A 136 -8.98 -12.81 -24.23
N ARG A 137 -9.95 -12.38 -23.44
CA ARG A 137 -11.37 -12.34 -23.81
C ARG A 137 -12.00 -11.06 -23.30
N ARG A 138 -12.88 -10.46 -24.10
CA ARG A 138 -13.62 -9.27 -23.69
C ARG A 138 -14.76 -9.63 -22.75
N ILE A 139 -15.04 -8.75 -21.79
CA ILE A 139 -16.23 -8.77 -20.94
C ILE A 139 -17.06 -7.50 -21.18
N SER A 140 -18.38 -7.62 -21.04
CA SER A 140 -19.35 -6.52 -21.14
C SER A 140 -20.34 -6.58 -19.98
N PHE A 141 -20.92 -5.42 -19.64
CA PHE A 141 -22.07 -5.33 -18.75
C PHE A 141 -23.39 -5.74 -19.42
N ASN A 142 -23.41 -5.77 -20.75
CA ASN A 142 -24.58 -6.14 -21.53
C ASN A 142 -24.44 -7.60 -21.95
N PRO A 143 -25.48 -8.44 -21.75
CA PRO A 143 -25.44 -9.80 -22.25
C PRO A 143 -25.56 -9.79 -23.79
N ASN A 144 -24.68 -10.53 -24.46
CA ASN A 144 -24.70 -10.70 -25.91
C ASN A 144 -25.87 -11.59 -26.37
N GLN A 145 -26.37 -12.47 -25.49
CA GLN A 145 -27.46 -13.39 -25.78
C GLN A 145 -28.46 -13.44 -24.62
N PRO A 146 -29.77 -13.58 -24.90
CA PRO A 146 -30.75 -13.91 -23.87
C PRO A 146 -30.39 -15.27 -23.26
N ASN A 147 -30.20 -15.32 -21.93
CA ASN A 147 -29.70 -16.47 -21.14
C ASN A 147 -28.18 -16.64 -21.06
N GLN A 148 -27.40 -15.63 -21.46
CA GLN A 148 -25.97 -15.67 -21.20
C GLN A 148 -25.68 -15.71 -19.69
N MET A 149 -24.86 -16.67 -19.28
CA MET A 149 -24.49 -16.86 -17.88
C MET A 149 -23.58 -15.72 -17.38
N GLU A 150 -23.89 -15.22 -16.20
CA GLU A 150 -23.06 -14.25 -15.49
C GLU A 150 -21.67 -14.82 -15.21
N ARG A 151 -20.65 -14.04 -15.58
CA ARG A 151 -19.25 -14.39 -15.36
C ARG A 151 -18.70 -13.79 -14.07
N LEU A 152 -18.90 -12.50 -13.88
CA LEU A 152 -18.44 -11.74 -12.72
C LEU A 152 -19.60 -10.92 -12.14
N ARG A 153 -19.60 -10.70 -10.82
CA ARG A 153 -20.50 -9.76 -10.14
C ARG A 153 -19.70 -8.67 -9.43
N MET A 154 -20.15 -7.43 -9.54
CA MET A 154 -19.61 -6.32 -8.76
C MET A 154 -20.71 -5.77 -7.85
N ASP A 155 -20.47 -5.82 -6.55
CA ASP A 155 -21.30 -5.14 -5.56
C ASP A 155 -20.65 -3.78 -5.26
N TYR A 156 -21.43 -2.70 -5.21
CA TYR A 156 -20.91 -1.35 -4.98
C TYR A 156 -21.90 -0.50 -4.18
N VAL A 157 -21.39 0.60 -3.63
CA VAL A 157 -22.15 1.60 -2.88
C VAL A 157 -22.01 2.96 -3.53
N GLU A 158 -23.11 3.70 -3.62
CA GLU A 158 -23.17 5.12 -3.94
C GLU A 158 -23.45 5.88 -2.63
N ILE A 159 -22.58 6.83 -2.27
CA ILE A 159 -22.65 7.64 -1.05
C ILE A 159 -22.84 9.08 -1.49
N GLU A 160 -23.99 9.67 -1.21
CA GLU A 160 -24.28 11.09 -1.46
C GLU A 160 -24.25 11.83 -0.13
N ILE A 161 -23.38 12.83 -0.03
CA ILE A 161 -23.25 13.73 1.12
C ILE A 161 -23.74 15.10 0.67
N ASN A 162 -24.68 15.68 1.40
CA ASN A 162 -25.03 17.09 1.20
C ASN A 162 -23.96 17.95 1.86
N THR A 163 -23.28 18.79 1.07
CA THR A 163 -22.18 19.66 1.51
C THR A 163 -22.54 21.15 1.53
N GLU A 164 -23.82 21.49 1.37
CA GLU A 164 -24.28 22.87 1.31
C GLU A 164 -24.21 23.54 2.68
N ASN A 165 -23.25 24.47 2.85
CA ASN A 165 -23.04 25.30 4.04
C ASN A 165 -22.53 24.59 5.31
N ASP A 166 -21.97 23.38 5.23
CA ASP A 166 -21.59 22.56 6.41
C ASP A 166 -20.55 23.19 7.35
N ALA A 167 -19.45 23.73 6.79
CA ALA A 167 -18.42 24.39 7.60
C ALA A 167 -18.98 25.64 8.28
N LYS A 168 -19.89 26.34 7.58
CA LYS A 168 -20.61 27.48 8.12
C LYS A 168 -21.59 27.04 9.21
N PHE A 169 -22.31 25.92 9.03
CA PHE A 169 -23.23 25.39 10.04
C PHE A 169 -22.50 25.03 11.34
N LEU A 170 -21.31 24.42 11.24
CA LEU A 170 -20.48 24.15 12.42
C LEU A 170 -20.07 25.45 13.12
N VAL A 171 -19.63 26.46 12.37
CA VAL A 171 -19.26 27.77 12.90
C VAL A 171 -20.47 28.47 13.54
N ASP A 172 -21.61 28.50 12.86
CA ASP A 172 -22.87 29.08 13.34
C ASP A 172 -23.33 28.39 14.63
N SER A 173 -23.26 27.05 14.69
CA SER A 173 -23.60 26.27 15.90
C SER A 173 -22.67 26.57 17.08
N VAL A 174 -21.38 26.82 16.81
CA VAL A 174 -20.42 27.24 17.85
C VAL A 174 -20.69 28.68 18.29
N ILE A 175 -21.06 29.58 17.37
CA ILE A 175 -21.44 30.96 17.68
C ILE A 175 -22.72 31.01 18.54
N GLU A 176 -23.73 30.20 18.21
CA GLU A 176 -24.94 30.09 19.04
C GLU A 176 -24.61 29.64 20.46
N LEU A 177 -23.73 28.65 20.60
CA LEU A 177 -23.24 28.20 21.91
C LEU A 177 -22.48 29.28 22.68
N ILE A 178 -21.62 30.05 22.00
CA ILE A 178 -20.90 31.17 22.61
C ILE A 178 -21.89 32.19 23.18
N LYS A 179 -22.99 32.48 22.45
CA LYS A 179 -24.04 33.41 22.91
C LYS A 179 -24.86 32.85 24.08
N GLU A 180 -25.02 31.53 24.17
CA GLU A 180 -25.75 30.88 25.25
C GLU A 180 -24.94 30.79 26.55
N GLU A 181 -23.61 30.58 26.45
CA GLU A 181 -22.77 30.23 27.60
C GLU A 181 -21.89 31.37 28.13
N LEU A 182 -21.68 32.45 27.35
CA LEU A 182 -20.82 33.58 27.74
C LEU A 182 -21.61 34.87 27.97
N ASP A 183 -21.08 35.72 28.86
CA ASP A 183 -21.59 37.08 29.09
C ASP A 183 -21.32 37.99 27.87
N GLU A 184 -22.19 38.99 27.63
CA GLU A 184 -22.16 39.85 26.43
C GLU A 184 -20.78 40.50 26.17
N ASP A 185 -20.04 40.84 27.23
CA ASP A 185 -18.73 41.50 27.14
C ASP A 185 -17.63 40.60 26.51
N ASP A 186 -17.75 39.27 26.62
CA ASP A 186 -16.76 38.30 26.13
C ASP A 186 -17.18 37.64 24.80
N GLN A 187 -18.45 37.78 24.40
CA GLN A 187 -19.00 37.17 23.17
C GLN A 187 -18.31 37.67 21.90
N ASP A 188 -18.12 38.98 21.74
CA ASP A 188 -17.63 39.58 20.48
C ASP A 188 -16.24 39.07 20.09
N ILE A 189 -15.35 38.90 21.06
CA ILE A 189 -13.99 38.39 20.84
C ILE A 189 -14.03 36.92 20.39
N GLN A 190 -14.85 36.11 21.05
CA GLN A 190 -14.95 34.67 20.76
C GLN A 190 -15.70 34.42 19.45
N ILE A 191 -16.75 35.18 19.15
CA ILE A 191 -17.44 35.14 17.85
C ILE A 191 -16.48 35.50 16.72
N THR A 192 -15.67 36.56 16.89
CA THR A 192 -14.67 36.97 15.90
C THR A 192 -13.62 35.88 15.66
N LYS A 193 -13.15 35.21 16.72
CA LYS A 193 -12.26 34.04 16.58
C LYS A 193 -12.93 32.90 15.82
N ALA A 194 -14.19 32.59 16.12
CA ALA A 194 -14.93 31.50 15.46
C ALA A 194 -15.14 31.77 13.96
N LEU A 195 -15.51 33.00 13.60
CA LEU A 195 -15.66 33.45 12.20
C LEU A 195 -14.34 33.37 11.40
N ASN A 196 -13.20 33.60 12.07
CA ASN A 196 -11.87 33.47 11.50
C ASN A 196 -11.29 32.04 11.57
N LEU A 197 -12.10 31.03 11.93
CA LEU A 197 -11.71 29.62 12.10
C LEU A 197 -10.60 29.38 13.15
N GLN A 198 -10.45 30.31 14.10
CA GLN A 198 -9.48 30.23 15.19
C GLN A 198 -10.03 29.39 16.36
N GLY A 199 -9.26 29.29 17.46
CA GLY A 199 -9.66 28.53 18.65
C GLY A 199 -9.75 27.01 18.43
N GLY A 200 -9.06 26.49 17.41
CA GLY A 200 -9.01 25.05 17.08
C GLY A 200 -10.02 24.60 16.01
N LEU A 201 -10.93 25.47 15.55
CA LEU A 201 -11.95 25.12 14.55
C LEU A 201 -11.37 24.69 13.20
N GLU A 202 -10.31 25.36 12.73
CA GLU A 202 -9.62 24.94 11.49
C GLU A 202 -9.15 23.48 11.57
N GLY A 203 -8.53 23.08 12.69
CA GLY A 203 -8.07 21.70 12.89
C GLY A 203 -9.21 20.69 13.04
N LEU A 204 -10.35 21.10 13.61
CA LEU A 204 -11.54 20.24 13.71
C LEU A 204 -12.18 20.02 12.32
N ILE A 205 -12.29 21.08 11.52
CA ILE A 205 -12.78 21.00 10.14
C ILE A 205 -11.85 20.11 9.32
N ASP A 206 -10.53 20.32 9.38
CA ASP A 206 -9.56 19.47 8.68
C ASP A 206 -9.69 17.99 9.11
N MET A 207 -9.85 17.72 10.41
CA MET A 207 -10.09 16.36 10.89
C MET A 207 -11.38 15.77 10.33
N LEU A 208 -12.49 16.53 10.29
CA LEU A 208 -13.75 16.08 9.71
C LEU A 208 -13.59 15.77 8.22
N GLU A 209 -12.91 16.62 7.46
CA GLU A 209 -12.64 16.40 6.04
C GLU A 209 -11.83 15.13 5.80
N ASN A 210 -10.80 14.92 6.61
CA ASN A 210 -9.81 13.87 6.41
C ASN A 210 -10.25 12.50 6.95
N LYS A 211 -11.16 12.46 7.93
CA LYS A 211 -11.47 11.23 8.67
C LYS A 211 -12.95 10.81 8.60
N SER A 212 -13.89 11.68 8.27
CA SER A 212 -15.32 11.34 8.25
C SER A 212 -15.68 10.21 7.29
N LEU A 213 -15.04 10.15 6.11
CA LEU A 213 -15.28 9.06 5.15
C LEU A 213 -14.90 7.68 5.72
N ALA A 214 -13.94 7.63 6.63
CA ALA A 214 -13.53 6.40 7.29
C ALA A 214 -14.62 5.92 8.27
N CYS A 215 -15.25 6.85 9.01
CA CYS A 215 -16.42 6.56 9.85
C CYS A 215 -17.62 6.10 9.02
N ILE A 216 -17.90 6.78 7.90
CA ILE A 216 -18.98 6.40 6.96
C ILE A 216 -18.71 4.99 6.39
N SER A 217 -17.47 4.72 5.98
CA SER A 217 -17.08 3.41 5.44
C SER A 217 -17.28 2.29 6.46
N ARG A 218 -16.99 2.54 7.74
CA ARG A 218 -17.24 1.59 8.84
C ARG A 218 -18.72 1.25 8.96
N SER A 219 -19.62 2.23 8.90
CA SER A 219 -21.06 1.98 8.97
C SER A 219 -21.59 1.28 7.71
N ILE A 220 -21.06 1.61 6.52
CA ILE A 220 -21.38 0.90 5.27
C ILE A 220 -20.97 -0.58 5.34
N SER A 221 -19.82 -0.90 5.95
CA SER A 221 -19.39 -2.29 6.15
C SER A 221 -20.44 -3.13 6.88
N ILE A 222 -21.16 -2.55 7.84
CA ILE A 222 -22.26 -3.21 8.57
C ILE A 222 -23.50 -3.31 7.68
N MET A 223 -23.86 -2.22 6.99
CA MET A 223 -25.01 -2.19 6.07
C MET A 223 -24.88 -3.21 4.94
N TYR A 224 -23.67 -3.44 4.43
CA TYR A 224 -23.43 -4.42 3.39
C TYR A 224 -23.70 -5.85 3.89
N MET A 225 -23.34 -6.18 5.13
CA MET A 225 -23.72 -7.48 5.71
C MET A 225 -25.23 -7.62 5.82
N TYR A 226 -25.92 -6.55 6.25
CA TYR A 226 -27.38 -6.54 6.31
C TYR A 226 -28.02 -6.69 4.92
N TYR A 227 -27.50 -5.99 3.92
CA TYR A 227 -27.88 -6.13 2.51
C TYR A 227 -27.75 -7.57 2.01
N LEU A 228 -26.63 -8.24 2.29
CA LEU A 228 -26.46 -9.65 1.94
C LEU A 228 -27.49 -10.53 2.67
N LEU A 229 -27.68 -10.33 3.98
CA LEU A 229 -28.63 -11.12 4.76
C LEU A 229 -30.09 -10.94 4.30
N LEU A 230 -30.49 -9.73 3.89
CA LEU A 230 -31.82 -9.44 3.35
C LEU A 230 -32.16 -10.30 2.13
N ASN A 231 -31.13 -10.61 1.32
CA ASN A 231 -31.21 -11.38 0.10
C ASN A 231 -31.02 -12.91 0.34
N TYR A 232 -30.95 -13.36 1.59
CA TYR A 232 -30.96 -14.79 1.89
C TYR A 232 -32.38 -15.37 1.88
N LYS A 233 -32.58 -16.49 1.17
CA LYS A 233 -33.92 -17.09 0.96
C LYS A 233 -34.53 -17.68 2.23
N ASN A 234 -33.75 -18.34 3.10
CA ASN A 234 -34.28 -19.08 4.26
C ASN A 234 -34.21 -18.27 5.57
N LYS A 235 -35.11 -17.30 5.72
CA LYS A 235 -35.16 -16.37 6.87
C LYS A 235 -35.59 -17.02 8.20
N ASN A 236 -36.02 -18.27 8.21
CA ASN A 236 -36.47 -18.98 9.41
C ASN A 236 -35.43 -19.98 9.94
N SER A 237 -34.30 -20.15 9.25
CA SER A 237 -33.24 -21.06 9.69
C SER A 237 -32.54 -20.57 10.96
N ARG A 238 -32.04 -21.50 11.78
CA ARG A 238 -31.16 -21.21 12.92
C ARG A 238 -29.98 -20.33 12.51
N ASP A 239 -29.33 -20.67 11.40
CA ASP A 239 -28.19 -19.93 10.87
C ASP A 239 -28.54 -18.47 10.54
N TYR A 240 -29.75 -18.22 10.04
CA TYR A 240 -30.23 -16.86 9.76
C TYR A 240 -30.39 -16.06 11.04
N ILE A 241 -30.96 -16.67 12.09
CA ILE A 241 -31.11 -16.03 13.39
C ILE A 241 -29.74 -15.69 13.99
N LEU A 242 -28.79 -16.63 13.96
CA LEU A 242 -27.41 -16.41 14.40
C LEU A 242 -26.75 -15.23 13.66
N THR A 243 -26.86 -15.23 12.33
CA THR A 243 -26.28 -14.17 11.48
C THR A 243 -26.96 -12.83 11.71
N LYS A 244 -28.28 -12.83 11.90
CA LYS A 244 -29.05 -11.63 12.25
C LYS A 244 -28.58 -11.07 13.60
N CYS A 245 -28.49 -11.90 14.63
CA CYS A 245 -27.98 -11.52 15.96
C CYS A 245 -26.59 -10.90 15.85
N TYR A 246 -25.68 -11.55 15.11
CA TYR A 246 -24.33 -11.06 14.85
C TYR A 246 -24.32 -9.65 14.25
N ILE A 247 -25.09 -9.42 13.18
CA ILE A 247 -25.17 -8.12 12.51
C ILE A 247 -25.80 -7.07 13.43
N THR A 248 -26.89 -7.39 14.12
CA THR A 248 -27.60 -6.43 15.00
C THR A 248 -26.75 -5.97 16.18
N ARG A 249 -25.80 -6.80 16.64
CA ARG A 249 -24.91 -6.45 17.75
C ARG A 249 -23.87 -5.39 17.39
N PHE A 250 -23.57 -5.18 16.11
CA PHE A 250 -22.79 -4.01 15.71
C PHE A 250 -23.48 -2.71 16.08
N SER A 251 -24.81 -2.62 15.93
CA SER A 251 -25.58 -1.46 16.37
C SER A 251 -25.50 -1.27 17.89
N LEU A 252 -25.47 -2.36 18.67
CA LEU A 252 -25.28 -2.27 20.14
C LEU A 252 -23.88 -1.75 20.49
N VAL A 253 -22.85 -2.15 19.75
CA VAL A 253 -21.49 -1.60 19.90
C VAL A 253 -21.49 -0.10 19.61
N GLU A 254 -22.07 0.33 18.49
CA GLU A 254 -22.17 1.76 18.14
C GLU A 254 -22.93 2.55 19.22
N GLN A 255 -24.04 2.02 19.72
CA GLN A 255 -24.81 2.65 20.81
C GLN A 255 -24.00 2.73 22.11
N TYR A 256 -23.29 1.66 22.48
CA TYR A 256 -22.47 1.63 23.68
C TYR A 256 -21.34 2.67 23.61
N LEU A 257 -20.62 2.74 22.49
CA LEU A 257 -19.55 3.72 22.29
C LEU A 257 -20.07 5.16 22.26
N ALA A 258 -21.24 5.39 21.65
CA ALA A 258 -21.90 6.69 21.69
C ALA A 258 -22.23 7.09 23.14
N LYS A 259 -22.82 6.19 23.93
CA LYS A 259 -23.10 6.41 25.36
C LYS A 259 -21.84 6.74 26.16
N LEU A 260 -20.72 6.04 25.89
CA LEU A 260 -19.45 6.33 26.56
C LEU A 260 -18.97 7.76 26.30
N SER A 261 -19.25 8.35 25.14
CA SER A 261 -18.82 9.73 24.81
C SER A 261 -19.36 10.77 25.79
N PHE A 262 -20.52 10.49 26.39
CA PHE A 262 -21.21 11.34 27.37
C PHE A 262 -20.82 11.07 28.83
N LYS A 263 -20.05 10.02 29.12
CA LYS A 263 -19.58 9.71 30.48
C LYS A 263 -18.32 10.53 30.86
N ARG A 264 -17.97 10.55 32.15
CA ARG A 264 -16.73 11.20 32.63
C ARG A 264 -15.50 10.38 32.21
N GLU A 265 -14.32 11.00 32.11
CA GLU A 265 -13.10 10.32 31.65
C GLU A 265 -12.73 9.08 32.49
N GLN A 266 -12.96 9.13 33.80
CA GLN A 266 -12.79 7.98 34.69
C GLN A 266 -13.63 6.77 34.29
N ASP A 267 -14.84 6.98 33.75
CA ASP A 267 -15.77 5.90 33.38
C ASP A 267 -15.39 5.25 32.05
N LYS A 268 -14.64 5.98 31.22
CA LYS A 268 -14.11 5.53 29.91
C LYS A 268 -12.76 4.82 30.05
N THR A 269 -12.13 4.91 31.21
CA THR A 269 -10.77 4.42 31.44
C THR A 269 -10.80 3.05 32.12
N ILE A 270 -10.00 2.12 31.58
CA ILE A 270 -9.69 0.84 32.23
C ILE A 270 -8.29 0.97 32.83
N VAL A 271 -8.17 0.69 34.13
CA VAL A 271 -6.90 0.72 34.85
C VAL A 271 -6.40 -0.70 35.06
N ILE A 272 -5.31 -1.07 34.39
CA ILE A 272 -4.69 -2.40 34.46
C ILE A 272 -3.32 -2.27 35.14
N GLY A 273 -3.32 -2.25 36.48
CA GLY A 273 -2.12 -1.94 37.26
C GLY A 273 -1.66 -0.51 37.04
N THR A 274 -0.49 -0.31 36.42
CA THR A 274 0.07 1.04 36.12
C THR A 274 -0.34 1.56 34.75
N PHE A 275 -1.12 0.81 33.98
CA PHE A 275 -1.54 1.19 32.62
C PHE A 275 -2.97 1.71 32.65
N GLU A 276 -3.18 2.89 32.06
CA GLU A 276 -4.50 3.50 31.90
C GLU A 276 -4.88 3.52 30.42
N LYS A 277 -6.01 2.90 30.08
CA LYS A 277 -6.48 2.73 28.70
C LYS A 277 -7.88 3.30 28.52
N ASN A 278 -8.01 4.32 27.68
CA ASN A 278 -9.30 4.90 27.32
C ASN A 278 -9.98 4.06 26.22
N ILE A 279 -11.14 3.48 26.53
CA ILE A 279 -11.92 2.63 25.62
C ILE A 279 -12.35 3.44 24.39
N SER A 280 -12.90 4.64 24.57
CA SER A 280 -13.36 5.45 23.44
C SER A 280 -12.25 5.71 22.41
N ASN A 281 -11.02 5.94 22.86
CA ASN A 281 -9.86 6.09 21.98
C ASN A 281 -9.51 4.79 21.23
N ILE A 282 -9.50 3.64 21.89
CA ILE A 282 -9.23 2.33 21.26
C ILE A 282 -10.25 2.03 20.15
N PHE A 283 -11.51 2.44 20.33
CA PHE A 283 -12.64 2.08 19.48
C PHE A 283 -13.06 3.16 18.46
N SER A 284 -12.47 4.35 18.52
CA SER A 284 -12.69 5.44 17.56
C SER A 284 -12.02 5.21 16.19
N GLN A 285 -11.12 4.23 16.10
CA GLN A 285 -10.34 3.96 14.88
C GLN A 285 -11.18 3.33 13.77
N SER A 286 -10.89 3.69 12.52
CA SER A 286 -11.63 3.20 11.34
C SER A 286 -11.48 1.70 11.08
N ASN A 287 -10.39 1.09 11.57
CA ASN A 287 -10.05 -0.32 11.39
C ASN A 287 -10.42 -1.20 12.60
N ILE A 288 -11.25 -0.68 13.53
CA ILE A 288 -11.71 -1.38 14.73
C ILE A 288 -12.18 -2.82 14.46
N PHE A 289 -12.95 -3.03 13.39
CA PHE A 289 -13.55 -4.33 13.08
C PHE A 289 -12.68 -5.24 12.22
N ASP A 290 -11.44 -4.84 11.90
CA ASP A 290 -10.56 -5.62 11.01
C ASP A 290 -10.23 -7.02 11.56
N MET A 291 -10.32 -7.23 12.88
CA MET A 291 -10.11 -8.54 13.52
C MET A 291 -11.32 -9.47 13.43
N MET A 292 -12.52 -8.94 13.14
CA MET A 292 -13.72 -9.78 13.09
C MET A 292 -13.65 -10.78 11.94
N PRO A 293 -14.16 -12.02 12.09
CA PRO A 293 -14.15 -13.00 11.02
C PRO A 293 -14.99 -12.58 9.83
N PHE A 294 -16.09 -11.87 10.08
CA PHE A 294 -17.06 -11.45 9.07
C PHE A 294 -17.31 -9.94 9.17
N ILE A 295 -16.94 -9.20 8.13
CA ILE A 295 -17.22 -7.78 8.04
C ILE A 295 -17.20 -7.36 6.57
N GLY A 296 -18.14 -6.49 6.18
CA GLY A 296 -18.09 -5.84 4.88
C GLY A 296 -16.82 -5.02 4.74
N LYS A 297 -16.34 -4.84 3.52
CA LYS A 297 -15.19 -4.02 3.19
C LYS A 297 -15.57 -3.05 2.09
N VAL A 298 -15.31 -1.78 2.35
CA VAL A 298 -15.47 -0.72 1.35
C VAL A 298 -14.12 -0.54 0.66
N ASP A 299 -13.98 -1.22 -0.48
CA ASP A 299 -12.76 -1.28 -1.28
C ASP A 299 -12.86 -0.37 -2.50
N GLY A 300 -11.76 0.32 -2.79
CA GLY A 300 -11.65 1.13 -3.99
C GLY A 300 -12.58 2.36 -4.06
N ILE A 301 -12.26 3.29 -4.95
CA ILE A 301 -13.05 4.44 -5.37
C ILE A 301 -13.27 4.24 -6.87
N LEU A 302 -14.51 4.07 -7.29
CA LEU A 302 -14.88 4.01 -8.71
C LEU A 302 -15.01 5.42 -9.28
N SER A 303 -15.62 6.32 -8.51
CA SER A 303 -15.76 7.72 -8.89
C SER A 303 -15.98 8.62 -7.68
N LYS A 304 -15.67 9.91 -7.87
CA LYS A 304 -15.96 11.01 -6.96
C LYS A 304 -16.48 12.19 -7.79
N ASP A 305 -17.68 12.62 -7.48
CA ASP A 305 -18.29 13.81 -8.06
C ASP A 305 -18.57 14.85 -6.98
N LYS A 306 -18.36 16.11 -7.33
CA LYS A 306 -18.70 17.25 -6.48
C LYS A 306 -19.47 18.25 -7.32
N THR A 307 -20.67 18.60 -6.86
CA THR A 307 -21.44 19.76 -7.29
C THR A 307 -21.30 20.85 -6.23
N ASP A 308 -21.93 22.01 -6.44
CA ASP A 308 -21.93 23.09 -5.43
C ASP A 308 -22.66 22.70 -4.13
N LYS A 309 -23.54 21.68 -4.18
CA LYS A 309 -24.42 21.29 -3.06
C LYS A 309 -24.16 19.88 -2.56
N THR A 310 -23.69 18.96 -3.41
CA THR A 310 -23.57 17.55 -3.08
C THR A 310 -22.23 16.98 -3.49
N GLN A 311 -21.77 16.00 -2.74
CA GLN A 311 -20.63 15.20 -3.07
C GLN A 311 -21.01 13.72 -3.09
N THR A 312 -20.78 13.07 -4.22
CA THR A 312 -21.12 11.67 -4.44
C THR A 312 -19.85 10.83 -4.59
N PHE A 313 -19.78 9.73 -3.86
CA PHE A 313 -18.72 8.73 -3.96
C PHE A 313 -19.30 7.41 -4.42
N LYS A 314 -18.58 6.71 -5.29
CA LYS A 314 -18.88 5.32 -5.62
C LYS A 314 -17.73 4.44 -5.20
N ARG A 315 -18.02 3.39 -4.43
CA ARG A 315 -17.00 2.48 -3.89
C ARG A 315 -17.44 1.03 -4.05
N VAL A 316 -16.49 0.12 -4.27
CA VAL A 316 -16.78 -1.31 -4.41
C VAL A 316 -16.92 -1.94 -3.03
N LEU A 317 -17.77 -2.95 -2.93
CA LEU A 317 -18.00 -3.70 -1.70
C LEU A 317 -17.44 -5.12 -1.84
N SER A 318 -16.83 -5.60 -0.76
CA SER A 318 -16.45 -7.00 -0.61
C SER A 318 -16.70 -7.49 0.81
N MET A 319 -16.49 -8.78 1.06
CA MET A 319 -16.72 -9.37 2.39
C MET A 319 -15.47 -10.10 2.88
N LYS A 320 -15.07 -9.86 4.13
CA LYS A 320 -14.08 -10.69 4.82
C LYS A 320 -14.75 -12.00 5.27
N LEU A 321 -14.40 -13.13 4.66
CA LEU A 321 -15.03 -14.43 4.91
C LEU A 321 -14.14 -15.36 5.76
N ASN A 322 -13.70 -14.89 6.94
CA ASN A 322 -12.89 -15.67 7.90
C ASN A 322 -11.68 -16.41 7.28
N GLY A 323 -11.06 -15.84 6.25
CA GLY A 323 -9.93 -16.45 5.55
C GLY A 323 -8.70 -16.61 6.44
N ASN A 324 -7.73 -17.40 5.94
CA ASN A 324 -6.49 -17.66 6.64
C ASN A 324 -5.62 -16.38 6.73
N VAL A 325 -5.00 -16.17 7.89
CA VAL A 325 -4.00 -15.11 8.09
C VAL A 325 -2.66 -15.63 7.58
N GLN A 326 -1.88 -14.78 6.91
CA GLN A 326 -0.55 -15.10 6.36
C GLN A 326 0.54 -15.20 7.46
N ALA A 327 0.21 -15.76 8.63
CA ALA A 327 1.17 -16.12 9.66
C ALA A 327 1.66 -17.57 9.45
N GLU A 328 2.72 -17.98 10.15
CA GLU A 328 3.36 -19.32 10.02
C GLU A 328 2.36 -20.49 10.05
N ASP A 329 1.26 -20.36 10.80
CA ASP A 329 0.27 -21.43 10.99
C ASP A 329 -0.94 -21.42 10.00
N GLN A 330 -1.06 -20.44 9.10
CA GLN A 330 -2.21 -20.28 8.19
C GLN A 330 -3.60 -20.45 8.84
N LYS A 331 -3.76 -20.05 10.10
CA LYS A 331 -5.03 -20.19 10.85
C LYS A 331 -6.11 -19.26 10.31
N ALA A 332 -7.38 -19.69 10.45
CA ALA A 332 -8.54 -18.83 10.18
C ALA A 332 -8.49 -17.56 11.04
N SER A 333 -8.98 -16.44 10.50
CA SER A 333 -8.80 -15.12 11.13
C SER A 333 -9.27 -15.03 12.58
N TYR A 334 -10.44 -15.55 12.93
CA TYR A 334 -10.89 -15.50 14.32
C TYR A 334 -9.97 -16.30 15.24
N ARG A 335 -9.52 -17.47 14.79
CA ARG A 335 -8.70 -18.39 15.59
C ARG A 335 -7.33 -17.79 15.86
N TYR A 336 -6.72 -17.20 14.84
CA TYR A 336 -5.47 -16.45 15.00
C TYR A 336 -5.57 -15.35 16.08
N HIS A 337 -6.68 -14.59 16.09
CA HIS A 337 -6.87 -13.52 17.07
C HIS A 337 -7.19 -14.04 18.48
N LEU A 338 -7.91 -15.15 18.61
CA LEU A 338 -8.15 -15.83 19.89
C LEU A 338 -6.86 -16.40 20.47
N ASP A 339 -6.10 -17.17 19.68
CA ASP A 339 -4.87 -17.82 20.13
C ASP A 339 -3.81 -16.78 20.60
N SER A 340 -3.76 -15.61 19.97
CA SER A 340 -2.84 -14.52 20.35
C SER A 340 -3.32 -13.65 21.52
N LEU A 341 -4.50 -13.93 22.11
CA LEU A 341 -5.02 -13.13 23.22
C LEU A 341 -4.17 -13.26 24.48
N GLU A 342 -3.74 -14.48 24.81
CA GLU A 342 -2.93 -14.75 26.00
C GLU A 342 -1.56 -14.05 25.91
N GLU A 343 -0.92 -14.12 24.75
CA GLU A 343 0.34 -13.40 24.47
C GLU A 343 0.14 -11.89 24.63
N ASP A 344 -0.90 -11.30 24.03
CA ASP A 344 -1.18 -9.87 24.13
C ASP A 344 -1.38 -9.41 25.59
N LEU A 345 -2.01 -10.23 26.44
CA LEU A 345 -2.19 -9.94 27.87
C LEU A 345 -0.87 -10.05 28.64
N ARG A 346 -0.06 -11.09 28.40
CA ARG A 346 1.23 -11.32 29.06
C ARG A 346 2.27 -10.25 28.70
N GLU A 347 2.31 -9.84 27.44
CA GLU A 347 3.22 -8.82 26.93
C GLU A 347 2.73 -7.38 27.14
N SER A 348 1.66 -7.20 27.92
CA SER A 348 1.08 -5.88 28.21
C SER A 348 0.65 -5.08 26.96
N LYS A 349 0.31 -5.78 25.86
CA LYS A 349 -0.27 -5.21 24.63
C LYS A 349 -1.77 -4.94 24.81
N PHE A 350 -2.13 -4.21 25.87
CA PHE A 350 -3.51 -4.12 26.37
C PHE A 350 -4.52 -3.53 25.37
N ASP A 351 -4.11 -2.61 24.48
CA ASP A 351 -5.03 -2.06 23.46
C ASP A 351 -5.55 -3.15 22.52
N LYS A 352 -4.69 -4.10 22.15
CA LYS A 352 -5.06 -5.25 21.31
C LYS A 352 -5.93 -6.24 22.08
N ALA A 353 -5.55 -6.55 23.33
CA ALA A 353 -6.29 -7.47 24.18
C ALA A 353 -7.70 -6.95 24.50
N ILE A 354 -7.84 -5.69 24.94
CA ILE A 354 -9.13 -5.04 25.23
C ILE A 354 -10.02 -5.09 23.99
N ARG A 355 -9.48 -4.75 22.81
CA ARG A 355 -10.23 -4.78 21.55
C ARG A 355 -10.77 -6.18 21.24
N LYS A 356 -9.94 -7.21 21.36
CA LYS A 356 -10.34 -8.61 21.16
C LYS A 356 -11.41 -9.06 22.14
N ILE A 357 -11.17 -8.85 23.44
CA ILE A 357 -12.09 -9.26 24.51
C ILE A 357 -13.46 -8.63 24.29
N PHE A 358 -13.50 -7.31 24.16
CA PHE A 358 -14.73 -6.57 23.97
C PHE A 358 -15.47 -6.99 22.69
N LEU A 359 -14.81 -6.97 21.53
CA LEU A 359 -15.52 -7.22 20.26
C LEU A 359 -16.01 -8.66 20.15
N PHE A 360 -15.22 -9.63 20.61
CA PHE A 360 -15.63 -11.03 20.54
C PHE A 360 -16.73 -11.33 21.56
N SER A 361 -16.67 -10.78 22.77
CA SER A 361 -17.77 -10.95 23.73
C SER A 361 -19.04 -10.25 23.23
N PHE A 362 -18.94 -9.03 22.71
CA PHE A 362 -20.10 -8.30 22.20
C PHE A 362 -20.75 -8.97 20.99
N LEU A 363 -19.94 -9.39 20.02
CA LEU A 363 -20.45 -9.81 18.73
C LEU A 363 -20.68 -11.32 18.66
N LEU A 364 -19.90 -12.16 19.36
CA LEU A 364 -19.89 -13.61 19.13
C LEU A 364 -20.46 -14.45 20.27
N PHE A 365 -20.56 -13.96 21.51
CA PHE A 365 -21.05 -14.77 22.64
C PHE A 365 -22.57 -14.97 22.59
N GLU A 366 -23.07 -16.15 22.98
CA GLU A 366 -24.50 -16.43 23.10
C GLU A 366 -25.35 -16.01 21.87
N LEU A 367 -24.81 -16.15 20.65
CA LEU A 367 -25.52 -15.75 19.41
C LEU A 367 -26.89 -16.43 19.21
N GLU A 368 -27.07 -17.59 19.85
CA GLU A 368 -28.32 -18.37 19.85
C GLU A 368 -29.44 -17.68 20.64
N ASN A 369 -29.10 -16.73 21.52
CA ASN A 369 -30.04 -15.97 22.33
C ASN A 369 -30.20 -14.53 21.79
N PRO A 370 -31.30 -14.20 21.09
CA PRO A 370 -31.54 -12.85 20.58
C PRO A 370 -31.69 -11.78 21.66
N ASN A 371 -31.99 -12.19 22.90
CA ASN A 371 -32.18 -11.28 24.04
C ASN A 371 -30.91 -11.14 24.90
N TYR A 372 -29.80 -11.74 24.49
CA TYR A 372 -28.53 -11.60 25.20
C TYR A 372 -28.04 -10.15 25.16
N ASP A 373 -27.80 -9.57 26.33
CA ASP A 373 -27.23 -8.24 26.49
C ASP A 373 -25.70 -8.34 26.70
N PRO A 374 -24.88 -8.00 25.69
CA PRO A 374 -23.43 -8.04 25.82
C PRO A 374 -22.88 -6.99 26.79
N VAL A 375 -23.62 -5.90 27.06
CA VAL A 375 -23.19 -4.84 27.98
C VAL A 375 -23.08 -5.41 29.40
N LEU A 376 -24.03 -6.25 29.82
CA LEU A 376 -23.99 -6.88 31.14
C LEU A 376 -22.79 -7.83 31.33
N THR A 377 -22.35 -8.50 30.27
CA THR A 377 -21.16 -9.37 30.33
C THR A 377 -19.88 -8.55 30.43
N TRP A 378 -19.87 -7.36 29.83
CA TRP A 378 -18.74 -6.46 29.86
C TRP A 378 -18.64 -5.65 31.16
N GLU A 379 -19.72 -5.00 31.57
CA GLU A 379 -19.77 -4.03 32.68
C GLU A 379 -20.09 -4.62 34.06
N ARG A 380 -20.27 -5.95 34.19
CA ARG A 380 -20.57 -6.56 35.50
C ARG A 380 -19.51 -6.21 36.55
N ASP A 381 -19.96 -5.82 37.74
CA ASP A 381 -19.08 -5.41 38.85
C ASP A 381 -18.51 -6.60 39.64
N ASP A 382 -18.98 -7.82 39.39
CA ASP A 382 -18.51 -9.02 40.07
C ASP A 382 -17.40 -9.74 39.29
N ASP A 383 -16.94 -10.86 39.84
CA ASP A 383 -15.83 -11.66 39.31
C ASP A 383 -16.14 -12.42 38.00
N LEU A 384 -17.30 -12.20 37.34
CA LEU A 384 -17.51 -12.67 35.96
C LEU A 384 -17.64 -11.52 34.94
N GLY A 385 -17.54 -10.26 35.35
CA GLY A 385 -17.50 -9.12 34.43
C GLY A 385 -16.14 -8.99 33.72
N LEU A 386 -16.13 -8.94 32.39
CA LEU A 386 -14.86 -8.94 31.63
C LEU A 386 -14.02 -7.67 31.86
N LYS A 387 -14.64 -6.50 31.98
CA LYS A 387 -13.94 -5.25 32.34
C LYS A 387 -13.28 -5.37 33.71
N ARG A 388 -14.03 -5.89 34.70
CA ARG A 388 -13.54 -6.07 36.08
C ARG A 388 -12.37 -7.06 36.16
N LEU A 389 -12.45 -8.18 35.42
CA LEU A 389 -11.36 -9.15 35.35
C LEU A 389 -10.06 -8.57 34.76
N LEU A 390 -10.17 -7.67 33.77
CA LEU A 390 -9.02 -6.94 33.23
C LEU A 390 -8.37 -6.04 34.28
N GLU A 391 -9.17 -5.26 35.00
CA GLU A 391 -8.70 -4.36 36.07
C GLU A 391 -8.02 -5.12 37.21
N LEU A 392 -8.58 -6.28 37.57
CA LEU A 392 -8.04 -7.18 38.58
C LEU A 392 -6.85 -8.04 38.09
N LYS A 393 -6.41 -7.87 36.84
CA LYS A 393 -5.36 -8.69 36.20
C LYS A 393 -5.60 -10.20 36.27
N ARG A 394 -6.87 -10.64 36.30
CA ARG A 394 -7.27 -12.05 36.33
C ARG A 394 -7.31 -12.63 34.92
N PHE A 395 -6.19 -12.52 34.20
CA PHE A 395 -6.09 -12.88 32.77
C PHE A 395 -6.43 -14.35 32.52
N ASP A 396 -6.00 -15.27 33.40
CA ASP A 396 -6.33 -16.71 33.28
C ASP A 396 -7.84 -16.98 33.31
N GLN A 397 -8.62 -16.17 34.03
CA GLN A 397 -10.08 -16.31 34.08
C GLN A 397 -10.71 -15.85 32.76
N ILE A 398 -10.20 -14.75 32.18
CA ILE A 398 -10.62 -14.28 30.86
C ILE A 398 -10.34 -15.36 29.81
N ILE A 399 -9.13 -15.91 29.78
CA ILE A 399 -8.77 -16.98 28.84
C ILE A 399 -9.70 -18.19 29.02
N LYS A 400 -9.97 -18.62 30.25
CA LYS A 400 -10.91 -19.72 30.52
C LYS A 400 -12.33 -19.45 30.03
N VAL A 401 -12.84 -18.22 30.14
CA VAL A 401 -14.17 -17.84 29.62
C VAL A 401 -14.21 -17.99 28.10
N PHE A 402 -13.18 -17.50 27.40
CA PHE A 402 -13.06 -17.61 25.95
C PHE A 402 -12.88 -19.06 25.49
N ASP A 403 -12.03 -19.82 26.17
CA ASP A 403 -11.83 -21.25 25.90
C ASP A 403 -13.08 -22.07 26.18
N HIS A 404 -13.84 -21.76 27.22
CA HIS A 404 -15.09 -22.45 27.48
C HIS A 404 -16.09 -22.24 26.32
N TYR A 405 -16.19 -21.00 25.83
CA TYR A 405 -17.14 -20.65 24.77
C TYR A 405 -16.72 -21.21 23.39
N PHE A 406 -15.44 -21.10 23.04
CA PHE A 406 -14.93 -21.47 21.71
C PHE A 406 -14.36 -22.90 21.65
N ASN A 407 -13.73 -23.39 22.72
CA ASN A 407 -12.85 -24.58 22.71
C ASN A 407 -13.33 -25.80 23.48
N ALA A 408 -14.46 -25.77 24.21
CA ALA A 408 -14.89 -26.89 25.05
C ALA A 408 -15.03 -28.24 24.28
N ASN A 409 -13.97 -29.05 24.30
CA ASN A 409 -13.83 -30.41 23.75
C ASN A 409 -14.39 -30.62 22.34
N GLY A 410 -14.20 -29.66 21.42
CA GLY A 410 -14.71 -29.75 20.05
C GLY A 410 -16.23 -29.59 19.91
N THR A 411 -16.92 -29.20 20.99
CA THR A 411 -18.38 -29.01 21.05
C THR A 411 -18.82 -27.57 21.33
N GLY A 412 -17.88 -26.63 21.45
CA GLY A 412 -18.15 -25.22 21.69
C GLY A 412 -19.19 -24.66 20.71
N SER A 413 -20.11 -23.84 21.21
CA SER A 413 -21.12 -23.19 20.37
C SER A 413 -20.47 -22.16 19.44
N GLY A 414 -19.37 -21.52 19.87
CA GLY A 414 -18.67 -20.49 19.11
C GLY A 414 -18.18 -20.93 17.72
N ASP A 415 -17.43 -22.03 17.63
CA ASP A 415 -16.91 -22.53 16.34
C ASP A 415 -18.04 -22.93 15.37
N ARG A 416 -19.08 -23.59 15.89
CA ARG A 416 -20.27 -23.96 15.10
C ARG A 416 -21.02 -22.72 14.61
N ASN A 417 -21.22 -21.73 15.48
CA ASN A 417 -21.91 -20.48 15.13
C ASN A 417 -21.13 -19.69 14.07
N ILE A 418 -19.79 -19.65 14.17
CA ILE A 418 -18.93 -19.03 13.15
C ILE A 418 -19.08 -19.73 11.81
N GLN A 419 -19.10 -21.07 11.78
CA GLN A 419 -19.30 -21.83 10.54
C GLN A 419 -20.70 -21.60 9.94
N SER A 420 -21.74 -21.50 10.76
CA SER A 420 -23.10 -21.16 10.32
C SER A 420 -23.17 -19.77 9.67
N ILE A 421 -22.57 -18.76 10.29
CA ILE A 421 -22.51 -17.39 9.72
C ILE A 421 -21.72 -17.38 8.42
N GLU A 422 -20.58 -18.08 8.37
CA GLU A 422 -19.78 -18.23 7.16
C GLU A 422 -20.62 -18.80 6.00
N ASN A 423 -21.35 -19.88 6.27
CA ASN A 423 -22.17 -20.56 5.27
C ASN A 423 -23.25 -19.64 4.68
N ILE A 424 -23.90 -18.81 5.51
CA ILE A 424 -24.89 -17.85 5.01
C ILE A 424 -24.24 -16.85 4.07
N PHE A 425 -23.18 -16.15 4.50
CA PHE A 425 -22.56 -15.16 3.64
C PHE A 425 -21.97 -15.78 2.37
N LEU A 426 -21.35 -16.95 2.46
CA LEU A 426 -20.86 -17.69 1.28
C LEU A 426 -22.01 -18.05 0.32
N SER A 427 -23.17 -18.46 0.84
CA SER A 427 -24.31 -18.81 0.00
C SER A 427 -24.83 -17.60 -0.79
N VAL A 428 -24.93 -16.42 -0.15
CA VAL A 428 -25.43 -15.21 -0.79
C VAL A 428 -24.43 -14.63 -1.80
N VAL A 429 -23.14 -14.57 -1.42
CA VAL A 429 -22.08 -14.04 -2.30
C VAL A 429 -21.92 -14.91 -3.54
N ARG A 430 -22.17 -16.23 -3.46
CA ARG A 430 -22.07 -17.14 -4.61
C ARG A 430 -23.25 -17.11 -5.58
N TYR A 431 -24.39 -16.50 -5.22
CA TYR A 431 -25.53 -16.42 -6.13
C TYR A 431 -25.24 -15.51 -7.33
N ARG A 432 -25.64 -15.98 -8.51
CA ARG A 432 -25.70 -15.16 -9.71
C ARG A 432 -26.98 -14.33 -9.69
N LEU A 433 -26.91 -13.11 -10.20
CA LEU A 433 -28.06 -12.22 -10.40
C LEU A 433 -29.09 -12.83 -11.37
N THR A 434 -28.65 -13.67 -12.29
CA THR A 434 -29.54 -14.45 -13.18
C THR A 434 -30.42 -15.44 -12.43
N ASP A 435 -29.96 -15.95 -11.28
CA ASP A 435 -30.65 -16.98 -10.49
C ASP A 435 -31.50 -16.38 -9.38
N MET A 436 -31.19 -15.15 -8.98
CA MET A 436 -31.90 -14.36 -7.98
C MET A 436 -31.63 -12.88 -8.19
N ALA A 437 -32.66 -12.11 -8.52
CA ALA A 437 -32.56 -10.66 -8.60
C ALA A 437 -32.31 -10.09 -7.20
N ILE A 438 -31.05 -9.75 -6.93
CA ILE A 438 -30.67 -9.01 -5.72
C ILE A 438 -31.16 -7.57 -5.92
N GLN A 439 -32.04 -7.10 -5.04
CA GLN A 439 -32.61 -5.75 -5.15
C GLN A 439 -31.64 -4.71 -4.59
N ASP A 440 -31.56 -3.56 -5.23
CA ASP A 440 -30.89 -2.37 -4.70
C ASP A 440 -31.49 -1.96 -3.36
N LYS A 441 -30.68 -1.35 -2.49
CA LYS A 441 -31.13 -0.93 -1.16
C LYS A 441 -30.62 0.44 -0.77
N ASP A 442 -31.57 1.33 -0.47
CA ASP A 442 -31.34 2.64 0.12
C ASP A 442 -31.27 2.58 1.65
N PHE A 443 -30.36 3.39 2.20
CA PHE A 443 -30.18 3.66 3.61
C PHE A 443 -29.98 5.16 3.81
N ASP A 444 -30.86 5.78 4.59
CA ASP A 444 -30.68 7.15 5.05
C ASP A 444 -29.93 7.16 6.38
N ARG A 445 -28.90 8.00 6.49
CA ARG A 445 -28.08 8.17 7.69
C ARG A 445 -27.69 9.62 7.89
N GLU A 446 -27.25 9.92 9.09
CA GLU A 446 -26.71 11.21 9.45
C GLU A 446 -25.35 11.02 10.13
N LEU A 447 -24.38 11.84 9.74
CA LEU A 447 -23.14 12.00 10.48
C LEU A 447 -23.33 13.11 11.51
N PHE A 448 -23.14 12.75 12.78
CA PHE A 448 -23.26 13.63 13.92
C PHE A 448 -21.88 13.93 14.50
N LEU A 449 -21.64 15.19 14.83
CA LEU A 449 -20.57 15.61 15.74
C LEU A 449 -21.21 16.08 17.06
N PHE A 450 -20.77 15.52 18.18
CA PHE A 450 -21.30 15.89 19.50
C PHE A 450 -20.53 17.06 20.16
N LYS A 451 -21.21 17.86 20.99
CA LYS A 451 -20.67 19.02 21.74
C LYS A 451 -19.48 18.66 22.65
N ASN A 452 -19.27 17.38 22.97
CA ASN A 452 -18.18 16.90 23.83
C ASN A 452 -16.76 17.17 23.29
N VAL A 453 -16.62 17.63 22.05
CA VAL A 453 -15.35 18.18 21.54
C VAL A 453 -15.00 19.54 22.15
N LEU A 454 -15.97 20.27 22.68
CA LEU A 454 -15.79 21.64 23.21
C LEU A 454 -15.27 21.67 24.64
N ALA A 455 -14.42 22.65 24.91
CA ALA A 455 -13.90 22.95 26.23
C ALA A 455 -15.05 23.27 27.20
N PRO A 456 -14.94 22.90 28.50
CA PRO A 456 -15.96 23.25 29.50
C PRO A 456 -16.10 24.76 29.75
N ASN A 457 -15.10 25.55 29.37
CA ASN A 457 -15.10 27.01 29.43
C ASN A 457 -14.65 27.55 28.06
N LEU A 458 -15.53 28.32 27.40
CA LEU A 458 -15.34 28.87 26.07
C LEU A 458 -14.54 30.20 26.06
N ASP A 459 -14.22 30.78 27.23
CA ASP A 459 -13.44 32.02 27.38
C ASP A 459 -11.94 31.84 27.11
N SER A 460 -11.48 30.60 26.96
CA SER A 460 -10.06 30.29 26.79
C SER A 460 -9.51 30.62 25.38
N HIS A 461 -8.22 30.34 25.15
CA HIS A 461 -7.62 30.48 23.81
C HIS A 461 -8.16 29.46 22.79
N SER A 462 -8.84 28.40 23.23
CA SER A 462 -9.37 27.30 22.41
C SER A 462 -10.83 27.02 22.73
N PHE A 463 -11.65 26.81 21.70
CA PHE A 463 -13.02 26.32 21.84
C PHE A 463 -13.07 24.82 22.15
N LEU A 464 -11.99 24.10 21.82
CA LEU A 464 -11.94 22.65 21.90
C LEU A 464 -11.25 22.17 23.18
N ARG A 465 -11.66 21.01 23.69
CA ARG A 465 -10.98 20.33 24.82
C ARG A 465 -9.55 20.02 24.44
N PRO A 466 -8.55 20.24 25.31
CA PRO A 466 -7.18 19.84 25.01
C PRO A 466 -7.09 18.34 24.73
N VAL A 467 -6.52 17.97 23.58
CA VAL A 467 -6.22 16.59 23.21
C VAL A 467 -4.76 16.51 22.75
N LYS A 468 -4.14 15.34 22.89
CA LYS A 468 -2.77 15.14 22.39
C LYS A 468 -2.75 15.10 20.87
N HIS A 469 -3.80 14.54 20.27
CA HIS A 469 -3.99 14.49 18.81
C HIS A 469 -5.46 14.77 18.44
N PHE A 470 -5.71 15.58 17.41
CA PHE A 470 -7.07 15.88 16.90
C PHE A 470 -7.91 14.62 16.58
N THR A 471 -7.26 13.50 16.24
CA THR A 471 -7.95 12.22 16.01
C THR A 471 -8.69 11.68 17.22
N GLU A 472 -8.38 12.15 18.43
CA GLU A 472 -9.13 11.78 19.64
C GLU A 472 -10.57 12.30 19.62
N TYR A 473 -10.87 13.35 18.84
CA TYR A 473 -12.24 13.83 18.67
C TYR A 473 -13.12 12.87 17.84
N LEU A 474 -12.54 11.89 17.13
CA LEU A 474 -13.30 10.88 16.39
C LEU A 474 -14.23 10.07 17.30
N GLN A 475 -13.95 10.00 18.61
CA GLN A 475 -14.85 9.38 19.57
C GLN A 475 -16.22 10.08 19.64
N ASN A 476 -16.28 11.38 19.30
CA ASN A 476 -17.49 12.19 19.35
C ASN A 476 -18.20 12.26 17.98
N ILE A 477 -17.86 11.36 17.05
CA ILE A 477 -18.49 11.26 15.73
C ILE A 477 -19.24 9.94 15.62
N SER A 478 -20.49 10.02 15.18
CA SER A 478 -21.34 8.86 14.92
C SER A 478 -22.03 8.95 13.57
N VAL A 479 -22.21 7.81 12.89
CA VAL A 479 -22.99 7.70 11.64
C VAL A 479 -24.16 6.76 11.90
N ILE A 480 -25.31 7.31 12.28
CA ILE A 480 -26.49 6.56 12.70
C ILE A 480 -27.73 7.10 11.99
N HIS A 481 -28.86 6.42 12.14
CA HIS A 481 -30.15 6.95 11.70
C HIS A 481 -30.74 7.83 12.82
N GLU A 482 -31.30 8.99 12.49
CA GLU A 482 -31.92 9.94 13.42
C GLU A 482 -32.90 9.29 14.42
N LYS A 483 -33.71 8.30 14.00
CA LYS A 483 -34.63 7.58 14.90
C LYS A 483 -33.94 6.81 16.04
N ASN A 484 -32.65 6.50 15.89
CA ASN A 484 -31.87 5.84 16.92
C ASN A 484 -31.21 6.85 17.88
N LEU A 485 -31.29 8.15 17.59
CA LEU A 485 -30.80 9.21 18.48
C LEU A 485 -31.63 9.27 19.75
N ASP A 486 -32.95 9.12 19.66
CA ASP A 486 -33.88 9.12 20.81
C ASP A 486 -33.54 8.03 21.85
N GLN A 487 -32.94 6.92 21.41
CA GLN A 487 -32.48 5.82 22.29
C GLN A 487 -31.14 6.13 22.99
N LEU A 488 -30.38 7.10 22.46
CA LEU A 488 -29.13 7.59 23.06
C LEU A 488 -29.39 8.74 24.04
N THR A 489 -30.46 9.50 23.85
CA THR A 489 -30.80 10.73 24.60
C THR A 489 -31.81 10.50 25.73
N ILE A 490 -31.92 9.29 26.28
CA ILE A 490 -32.92 8.93 27.32
C ILE A 490 -32.79 9.78 28.62
N ASN A 491 -31.73 10.58 28.78
CA ASN A 491 -31.63 11.60 29.84
C ASN A 491 -31.62 13.03 29.26
N GLU A 492 -32.81 13.63 29.17
CA GLU A 492 -33.22 15.06 29.17
C GLU A 492 -32.36 16.21 28.59
N ASN A 493 -31.28 15.98 27.82
CA ASN A 493 -30.61 17.07 27.10
C ASN A 493 -30.45 16.74 25.61
N VAL A 494 -31.47 17.10 24.83
CA VAL A 494 -31.52 17.01 23.36
C VAL A 494 -30.48 17.95 22.69
N ALA A 495 -29.86 18.87 23.44
CA ALA A 495 -28.98 19.93 22.93
C ALA A 495 -27.47 19.58 22.89
N GLN A 496 -27.06 18.40 22.39
CA GLN A 496 -25.64 17.98 22.39
C GLN A 496 -25.01 17.74 21.00
N ILE A 497 -25.62 18.24 19.92
CA ILE A 497 -25.10 18.10 18.55
C ILE A 497 -24.50 19.43 18.08
N LEU A 498 -23.32 19.39 17.46
CA LEU A 498 -22.65 20.53 16.80
C LEU A 498 -22.77 20.52 15.28
N LEU A 499 -22.88 19.32 14.70
CA LEU A 499 -22.97 19.15 13.26
C LEU A 499 -23.86 17.96 12.97
N LYS A 500 -24.78 18.11 12.02
CA LYS A 500 -25.61 17.05 11.46
C LYS A 500 -25.49 17.10 9.95
N LEU A 501 -24.87 16.08 9.35
CA LEU A 501 -24.74 15.95 7.90
C LEU A 501 -25.58 14.79 7.38
N PRO A 502 -26.63 15.05 6.58
CA PRO A 502 -27.39 14.00 5.90
C PRO A 502 -26.55 13.25 4.87
N ILE A 503 -26.67 11.93 4.88
CA ILE A 503 -25.96 11.00 3.99
C ILE A 503 -26.97 10.00 3.42
N LYS A 504 -27.05 9.91 2.10
CA LYS A 504 -27.76 8.82 1.43
C LYS A 504 -26.77 7.75 0.98
N ILE A 505 -27.08 6.50 1.30
CA ILE A 505 -26.26 5.34 0.96
C ILE A 505 -27.11 4.37 0.15
N ASN A 506 -26.74 4.11 -1.09
CA ASN A 506 -27.40 3.13 -1.95
C ASN A 506 -26.44 1.99 -2.29
N ILE A 507 -26.81 0.75 -1.95
CA ILE A 507 -26.05 -0.46 -2.27
C ILE A 507 -26.69 -1.18 -3.47
N LYS A 508 -25.88 -1.50 -4.48
CA LYS A 508 -26.28 -2.12 -5.76
C LYS A 508 -25.36 -3.28 -6.16
N SER A 509 -25.85 -4.13 -7.06
CA SER A 509 -25.07 -5.21 -7.69
C SER A 509 -25.19 -5.18 -9.21
N LYS A 510 -24.10 -5.49 -9.93
CA LYS A 510 -24.13 -5.62 -11.39
C LYS A 510 -23.34 -6.82 -11.90
N ALA A 511 -23.92 -7.53 -12.87
CA ALA A 511 -23.32 -8.66 -13.57
C ALA A 511 -22.47 -8.21 -14.77
N MET A 512 -21.44 -8.99 -15.07
CA MET A 512 -20.62 -8.89 -16.28
C MET A 512 -20.60 -10.25 -17.00
N TYR A 513 -20.58 -10.20 -18.33
CA TYR A 513 -20.72 -11.34 -19.23
C TYR A 513 -19.52 -11.42 -20.19
N GLU A 514 -19.06 -12.63 -20.51
CA GLU A 514 -17.95 -12.83 -21.46
C GLU A 514 -18.41 -12.71 -22.91
N THR A 515 -17.76 -11.94 -23.76
CA THR A 515 -18.10 -11.96 -25.19
C THR A 515 -17.47 -13.18 -25.88
N SER A 516 -17.87 -13.43 -27.12
CA SER A 516 -17.25 -14.45 -27.99
C SER A 516 -15.86 -14.06 -28.50
N ASP A 517 -15.43 -12.82 -28.27
CA ASP A 517 -14.20 -12.27 -28.82
C ASP A 517 -13.00 -12.81 -28.02
N ILE A 518 -12.24 -13.71 -28.64
CA ILE A 518 -11.04 -14.31 -28.07
C ILE A 518 -9.88 -13.92 -28.96
N ASP A 519 -8.88 -13.30 -28.37
CA ASP A 519 -7.63 -12.98 -29.04
C ASP A 519 -6.49 -13.78 -28.40
N GLN A 520 -5.56 -14.21 -29.24
CA GLN A 520 -4.37 -14.93 -28.85
C GLN A 520 -3.13 -14.05 -29.03
N LEU A 521 -2.16 -14.19 -28.12
CA LEU A 521 -0.90 -13.47 -28.13
C LEU A 521 0.24 -14.45 -27.84
N THR A 522 1.32 -14.38 -28.62
CA THR A 522 2.54 -15.14 -28.33
C THR A 522 3.58 -14.22 -27.71
N ILE A 523 4.21 -14.70 -26.65
CA ILE A 523 5.28 -14.01 -25.91
C ILE A 523 6.55 -14.81 -26.16
N ASP A 524 7.54 -14.17 -26.76
CA ASP A 524 8.89 -14.70 -26.95
C ASP A 524 9.90 -13.77 -26.26
N TYR A 525 11.13 -14.25 -26.03
CA TYR A 525 12.20 -13.43 -25.47
C TYR A 525 13.02 -12.81 -26.59
N ASN A 526 13.37 -11.52 -26.43
CA ASN A 526 14.18 -10.83 -27.42
C ASN A 526 15.64 -11.29 -27.30
N LYS A 527 16.12 -12.08 -28.26
CA LYS A 527 17.44 -12.72 -28.26
C LYS A 527 18.62 -11.78 -28.54
N LEU A 528 18.51 -10.50 -28.24
CA LEU A 528 19.66 -9.61 -28.16
C LEU A 528 20.63 -10.16 -27.11
N SER A 529 21.92 -10.25 -27.42
CA SER A 529 22.94 -10.80 -26.51
C SER A 529 23.03 -9.96 -25.24
N LEU A 530 22.38 -10.42 -24.17
CA LEU A 530 22.47 -9.86 -22.83
C LEU A 530 23.45 -10.68 -22.01
N ASN A 531 24.39 -10.02 -21.36
CA ASN A 531 25.37 -10.66 -20.49
C ASN A 531 24.89 -10.65 -19.05
N ILE A 532 24.92 -11.80 -18.37
CA ILE A 532 24.43 -11.94 -16.99
C ILE A 532 25.53 -11.70 -15.96
N LEU A 533 25.22 -10.94 -14.89
CA LEU A 533 26.07 -10.75 -13.71
C LEU A 533 25.28 -11.03 -12.41
N PRO A 534 25.41 -12.23 -11.83
CA PRO A 534 24.81 -12.56 -10.53
C PRO A 534 25.48 -11.82 -9.37
N ILE A 535 24.66 -11.18 -8.53
CA ILE A 535 25.08 -10.62 -7.24
C ILE A 535 24.37 -11.41 -6.13
N ILE A 536 25.13 -12.17 -5.35
CA ILE A 536 24.58 -13.09 -4.36
C ILE A 536 24.80 -12.56 -2.94
N PHE A 537 23.71 -12.33 -2.24
CA PHE A 537 23.66 -12.07 -0.81
C PHE A 537 23.44 -13.40 -0.07
N TYR A 538 24.39 -13.81 0.76
CA TYR A 538 24.35 -15.09 1.46
C TYR A 538 24.71 -14.94 2.95
N PRO A 539 24.17 -15.79 3.84
CA PRO A 539 24.45 -15.71 5.27
C PRO A 539 25.89 -16.15 5.57
N SER A 540 26.60 -15.39 6.39
CA SER A 540 27.98 -15.70 6.81
C SER A 540 27.99 -16.37 8.18
N GLN A 541 28.39 -17.65 8.27
CA GLN A 541 28.64 -18.37 9.54
C GLN A 541 29.74 -19.44 9.46
N THR A 542 30.29 -19.79 10.62
CA THR A 542 31.41 -20.70 10.86
C THR A 542 31.05 -22.18 10.98
N ASN A 543 29.76 -22.55 10.97
CA ASN A 543 29.31 -23.94 11.20
C ASN A 543 29.49 -24.85 9.98
N TYR A 544 29.79 -26.13 10.24
CA TYR A 544 30.17 -27.13 9.24
C TYR A 544 29.03 -27.51 8.27
N GLU A 545 27.78 -27.53 8.73
CA GLU A 545 26.60 -27.85 7.92
C GLU A 545 26.29 -26.78 6.84
N ASP A 546 26.72 -25.53 7.05
CA ASP A 546 26.54 -24.43 6.08
C ASP A 546 27.56 -24.45 4.94
N ARG A 547 28.70 -25.14 5.10
CA ARG A 547 29.68 -25.33 4.01
C ARG A 547 29.08 -26.12 2.85
N ASN A 548 28.20 -27.07 3.13
CA ASN A 548 27.49 -27.84 2.10
C ASN A 548 26.56 -26.93 1.28
N SER A 549 25.84 -26.00 1.92
CA SER A 549 24.98 -25.02 1.25
C SER A 549 25.77 -24.08 0.33
N LEU A 550 26.92 -23.55 0.79
CA LEU A 550 27.84 -22.77 -0.05
C LEU A 550 28.37 -23.59 -1.22
N THR A 551 28.65 -24.88 -1.02
CA THR A 551 29.09 -25.77 -2.10
C THR A 551 27.99 -25.96 -3.16
N ILE A 552 26.71 -26.07 -2.76
CA ILE A 552 25.58 -26.14 -3.70
C ILE A 552 25.47 -24.84 -4.50
N ILE A 553 25.64 -23.69 -3.85
CA ILE A 553 25.63 -22.37 -4.52
C ILE A 553 26.78 -22.28 -5.52
N GLU A 554 28.00 -22.67 -5.12
CA GLU A 554 29.18 -22.64 -5.98
C GLU A 554 29.07 -23.57 -7.17
N LYS A 555 28.50 -24.76 -6.98
CA LYS A 555 28.20 -25.70 -8.06
C LYS A 555 27.21 -25.12 -9.08
N ASN A 556 26.18 -24.42 -8.61
CA ASN A 556 25.18 -23.80 -9.48
C ASN A 556 25.71 -22.59 -10.25
N LEU A 557 26.61 -21.83 -9.64
CA LEU A 557 27.26 -20.67 -10.26
C LEU A 557 28.47 -21.03 -11.12
N GLN A 558 28.86 -22.31 -11.17
CA GLN A 558 29.99 -22.75 -11.98
C GLN A 558 29.77 -22.41 -13.46
N GLY A 559 30.67 -21.61 -14.02
CA GLY A 559 30.61 -21.11 -15.39
C GLY A 559 30.14 -19.65 -15.52
N TYR A 560 29.72 -19.01 -14.43
CA TYR A 560 29.22 -17.63 -14.44
C TYR A 560 30.07 -16.75 -13.51
N PHE A 561 30.60 -15.64 -14.03
CA PHE A 561 31.26 -14.65 -13.18
C PHE A 561 30.23 -14.00 -12.25
N ASN A 562 30.51 -13.90 -10.94
CA ASN A 562 29.53 -13.44 -9.95
C ASN A 562 30.15 -12.59 -8.83
N ILE A 563 29.33 -11.75 -8.18
CA ILE A 563 29.68 -10.99 -6.98
C ILE A 563 29.10 -11.68 -5.75
N LYS A 564 29.93 -11.94 -4.74
CA LYS A 564 29.53 -12.62 -3.49
C LYS A 564 29.59 -11.67 -2.30
N ILE A 565 28.44 -11.46 -1.65
CA ILE A 565 28.25 -10.58 -0.51
C ILE A 565 27.69 -11.36 0.70
N PRO A 566 28.51 -11.65 1.73
CA PRO A 566 28.06 -12.19 2.99
C PRO A 566 27.27 -11.15 3.81
N TYR A 567 26.28 -11.60 4.58
CA TYR A 567 25.57 -10.77 5.57
C TYR A 567 25.55 -11.41 6.97
N THR A 568 25.48 -10.57 8.01
CA THR A 568 25.40 -10.96 9.43
C THR A 568 24.05 -11.58 9.74
N ILE A 569 24.06 -12.60 10.58
CA ILE A 569 22.83 -13.22 11.07
C ILE A 569 22.40 -12.69 12.44
N ASN A 570 23.06 -11.64 12.97
CA ASN A 570 22.75 -11.06 14.27
C ASN A 570 21.50 -10.16 14.18
N PRO A 571 20.33 -10.54 14.76
CA PRO A 571 19.09 -9.77 14.64
C PRO A 571 19.18 -8.40 15.31
N LYS A 572 20.07 -8.24 16.30
CA LYS A 572 20.28 -6.94 16.95
C LYS A 572 20.83 -5.90 15.98
N MET A 573 21.65 -6.32 15.02
CA MET A 573 22.23 -5.42 14.01
C MET A 573 21.20 -4.98 12.98
N VAL A 574 20.17 -5.77 12.73
CA VAL A 574 19.08 -5.41 11.80
C VAL A 574 18.41 -4.10 12.23
N ASN A 575 18.22 -3.89 13.53
CA ASN A 575 17.55 -2.70 14.05
C ASN A 575 18.52 -1.52 14.27
N ASP A 576 19.83 -1.76 14.23
CA ASP A 576 20.84 -0.73 14.42
C ASP A 576 20.99 0.16 13.18
N ARG A 577 20.78 1.47 13.36
CA ARG A 577 20.79 2.44 12.25
C ARG A 577 22.20 2.78 11.79
N ILE A 578 23.18 2.76 12.70
CA ILE A 578 24.58 3.01 12.38
C ILE A 578 25.12 1.86 11.52
N TYR A 579 24.76 0.62 11.87
CA TYR A 579 25.05 -0.55 11.04
C TYR A 579 24.50 -0.36 9.61
N GLN A 580 23.23 0.01 9.48
CA GLN A 580 22.61 0.14 8.17
C GLN A 580 23.17 1.28 7.32
N ILE A 581 23.41 2.46 7.92
CA ILE A 581 24.05 3.58 7.24
C ILE A 581 25.44 3.17 6.75
N SER A 582 26.22 2.49 7.60
CA SER A 582 27.54 1.99 7.24
C SER A 582 27.49 0.97 6.10
N TYR A 583 26.53 0.03 6.18
CA TYR A 583 26.35 -1.02 5.18
C TYR A 583 25.94 -0.46 3.82
N LEU A 584 24.94 0.42 3.79
CA LEU A 584 24.49 1.09 2.56
C LEU A 584 25.61 1.93 1.94
N THR A 585 26.36 2.69 2.77
CA THR A 585 27.46 3.55 2.31
C THR A 585 28.55 2.73 1.62
N LEU A 586 29.06 1.69 2.29
CA LEU A 586 30.12 0.86 1.75
C LEU A 586 29.64 0.04 0.55
N LEU A 587 28.48 -0.61 0.64
CA LEU A 587 27.96 -1.43 -0.44
C LEU A 587 27.71 -0.60 -1.71
N ASN A 588 27.11 0.58 -1.58
CA ASN A 588 26.89 1.47 -2.71
C ASN A 588 28.21 1.88 -3.36
N THR A 589 29.17 2.33 -2.57
CA THR A 589 30.49 2.76 -3.07
C THR A 589 31.24 1.61 -3.76
N ILE A 590 31.17 0.39 -3.21
CA ILE A 590 31.77 -0.81 -3.82
C ILE A 590 31.11 -1.10 -5.18
N LEU A 591 29.78 -1.13 -5.25
CA LEU A 591 29.06 -1.43 -6.49
C LEU A 591 29.30 -0.37 -7.57
N CYS A 592 29.30 0.93 -7.21
CA CYS A 592 29.63 2.01 -8.13
C CYS A 592 31.06 1.91 -8.72
N LYS A 593 31.99 1.28 -8.00
CA LYS A 593 33.37 1.07 -8.46
C LYS A 593 33.59 -0.22 -9.22
N CYS A 594 32.97 -1.32 -8.81
CA CYS A 594 33.28 -2.63 -9.37
C CYS A 594 32.45 -3.00 -10.59
N LEU A 595 31.25 -2.44 -10.73
CA LEU A 595 30.38 -2.79 -11.85
C LEU A 595 30.99 -2.33 -13.18
N PRO A 596 30.85 -3.12 -14.27
CA PRO A 596 31.45 -2.78 -15.56
C PRO A 596 30.93 -1.45 -16.10
N LYS A 597 31.82 -0.54 -16.49
CA LYS A 597 31.46 0.71 -17.17
C LYS A 597 31.68 0.56 -18.66
N THR A 598 30.59 0.46 -19.42
CA THR A 598 30.64 0.30 -20.88
C THR A 598 29.62 1.22 -21.54
N GLU A 599 29.85 1.57 -22.81
CA GLU A 599 28.86 2.30 -23.63
C GLU A 599 27.54 1.52 -23.82
N ARG A 600 27.52 0.22 -23.47
CA ARG A 600 26.38 -0.67 -23.64
C ARG A 600 25.96 -1.33 -22.32
N ASN A 601 25.94 -0.58 -21.22
CA ASN A 601 25.53 -1.08 -19.91
C ASN A 601 24.14 -1.76 -19.92
N LYS A 602 23.23 -1.30 -20.79
CA LYS A 602 21.91 -1.95 -20.98
C LYS A 602 21.98 -3.35 -21.60
N LEU A 603 23.13 -3.79 -22.11
CA LEU A 603 23.34 -5.19 -22.49
C LEU A 603 23.79 -6.07 -21.32
N ILE A 604 23.87 -5.54 -20.10
CA ILE A 604 24.20 -6.31 -18.90
C ILE A 604 22.95 -6.46 -18.04
N TYR A 605 22.67 -7.71 -17.66
CA TYR A 605 21.56 -8.11 -16.81
C TYR A 605 22.07 -8.54 -15.43
N ILE A 606 21.75 -7.74 -14.40
CA ILE A 606 22.14 -7.97 -13.02
C ILE A 606 21.01 -8.66 -12.25
N ASN A 607 21.21 -9.92 -11.87
CA ASN A 607 20.29 -10.64 -11.01
C ASN A 607 20.79 -10.65 -9.55
N LEU A 608 20.08 -9.92 -8.69
CA LEU A 608 20.36 -9.84 -7.26
C LEU A 608 19.63 -10.97 -6.51
N MET A 609 20.41 -11.91 -5.97
CA MET A 609 19.90 -13.11 -5.31
C MET A 609 20.07 -13.00 -3.79
N ARG A 610 18.96 -13.10 -3.04
CA ARG A 610 19.03 -13.26 -1.58
C ARG A 610 18.85 -14.72 -1.20
N ILE A 611 19.89 -15.33 -0.68
CA ILE A 611 19.83 -16.70 -0.16
C ILE A 611 19.50 -16.65 1.33
N HIS A 612 18.54 -17.44 1.77
CA HIS A 612 18.14 -17.56 3.18
C HIS A 612 17.79 -19.00 3.56
N ARG A 613 17.79 -19.28 4.86
CA ARG A 613 17.40 -20.54 5.48
C ARG A 613 16.34 -20.28 6.53
N ASN A 614 15.45 -21.25 6.76
CA ASN A 614 14.42 -21.20 7.81
C ASN A 614 14.99 -21.15 9.21
N ILE A 615 16.22 -21.65 9.40
CA ILE A 615 16.92 -21.57 10.69
C ILE A 615 17.29 -20.15 11.10
N PHE A 616 17.28 -19.19 10.15
CA PHE A 616 17.66 -17.81 10.44
C PHE A 616 16.43 -16.95 10.79
N PRO A 617 16.59 -16.01 11.74
CA PRO A 617 15.50 -15.11 12.12
C PRO A 617 14.94 -14.33 10.93
N GLU A 618 13.61 -14.20 10.88
CA GLU A 618 12.90 -13.56 9.77
C GLU A 618 13.35 -12.10 9.58
N GLU A 619 13.70 -11.38 10.67
CA GLU A 619 14.10 -9.97 10.59
C GLU A 619 15.37 -9.78 9.77
N VAL A 620 16.34 -10.70 9.87
CA VAL A 620 17.58 -10.65 9.09
C VAL A 620 17.28 -10.80 7.61
N GLY A 621 16.48 -11.80 7.25
CA GLY A 621 16.05 -12.02 5.86
C GLY A 621 15.31 -10.81 5.31
N SER A 622 14.39 -10.24 6.10
CA SER A 622 13.62 -9.04 5.74
C SER A 622 14.53 -7.82 5.51
N HIS A 623 15.53 -7.62 6.37
CA HIS A 623 16.50 -6.54 6.21
C HIS A 623 17.30 -6.64 4.91
N VAL A 624 17.90 -7.80 4.63
CA VAL A 624 18.68 -8.00 3.40
C VAL A 624 17.79 -7.83 2.17
N ARG A 625 16.53 -8.30 2.23
CA ARG A 625 15.55 -8.06 1.16
C ARG A 625 15.31 -6.58 0.90
N ASN A 626 15.16 -5.79 1.95
CA ASN A 626 14.98 -4.34 1.84
C ASN A 626 16.18 -3.69 1.15
N VAL A 627 17.40 -4.03 1.57
CA VAL A 627 18.64 -3.54 0.96
C VAL A 627 18.74 -3.94 -0.51
N VAL A 628 18.50 -5.21 -0.83
CA VAL A 628 18.53 -5.72 -2.19
C VAL A 628 17.52 -4.99 -3.10
N LYS A 629 16.34 -4.62 -2.60
CA LYS A 629 15.34 -3.85 -3.36
C LYS A 629 15.78 -2.42 -3.66
N ILE A 630 16.51 -1.77 -2.75
CA ILE A 630 17.09 -0.44 -3.00
C ILE A 630 18.09 -0.52 -4.16
N PHE A 631 19.00 -1.49 -4.12
CA PHE A 631 20.01 -1.66 -5.18
C PHE A 631 19.43 -2.16 -6.49
N GLU A 632 18.42 -3.04 -6.48
CA GLU A 632 17.68 -3.41 -7.70
C GLU A 632 17.16 -2.15 -8.42
N HIS A 633 16.50 -1.25 -7.69
CA HIS A 633 15.94 -0.03 -8.28
C HIS A 633 17.04 0.92 -8.73
N GLY A 634 18.10 1.12 -7.94
CA GLY A 634 19.21 2.01 -8.31
C GLY A 634 19.99 1.53 -9.54
N LEU A 635 20.32 0.24 -9.60
CA LEU A 635 21.08 -0.35 -10.70
C LEU A 635 20.29 -0.39 -12.01
N ASN A 636 18.95 -0.51 -11.94
CA ASN A 636 18.11 -0.54 -13.13
C ASN A 636 18.05 0.83 -13.86
N ASN A 637 18.66 1.89 -13.31
CA ASN A 637 18.86 3.15 -14.03
C ASN A 637 19.83 2.96 -15.22
N GLU A 638 20.96 2.27 -15.01
CA GLU A 638 22.01 2.08 -16.02
C GLU A 638 22.02 0.68 -16.65
N TYR A 639 21.65 -0.35 -15.89
CA TYR A 639 21.63 -1.75 -16.30
C TYR A 639 20.19 -2.27 -16.42
N HIS A 640 20.01 -3.51 -16.86
CA HIS A 640 18.79 -4.26 -16.51
C HIS A 640 19.03 -4.98 -15.19
N ALA A 641 18.16 -4.80 -14.21
CA ALA A 641 18.30 -5.45 -12.91
C ALA A 641 16.98 -6.04 -12.39
N ALA A 642 17.09 -7.14 -11.64
CA ALA A 642 15.98 -7.72 -10.91
C ALA A 642 16.47 -8.41 -9.64
N SER A 643 15.59 -8.53 -8.64
CA SER A 643 15.92 -9.26 -7.42
C SER A 643 14.85 -10.24 -6.96
N GLN A 644 15.32 -11.34 -6.36
CA GLN A 644 14.47 -12.34 -5.73
C GLN A 644 15.19 -13.08 -4.59
N GLY A 645 14.40 -13.56 -3.63
CA GLY A 645 14.89 -14.42 -2.54
C GLY A 645 14.66 -15.91 -2.82
N PHE A 646 15.65 -16.74 -2.50
CA PHE A 646 15.58 -18.20 -2.57
C PHE A 646 15.82 -18.80 -1.19
N ASN A 647 14.94 -19.72 -0.78
CA ASN A 647 15.06 -20.45 0.47
C ASN A 647 15.73 -21.79 0.18
N ILE A 648 16.84 -22.10 0.85
CA ILE A 648 17.54 -23.38 0.67
C ILE A 648 16.71 -24.53 1.24
N ASP A 649 15.95 -24.29 2.32
CA ASP A 649 15.25 -25.33 3.06
C ASP A 649 13.84 -25.63 2.49
N ASN A 650 13.31 -24.77 1.61
CA ASN A 650 11.94 -24.89 1.09
C ASN A 650 11.94 -25.24 -0.42
N SER A 651 11.40 -26.43 -0.74
CA SER A 651 11.43 -27.01 -2.09
C SER A 651 10.07 -27.01 -2.81
N GLY A 652 9.14 -26.12 -2.45
CA GLY A 652 7.84 -26.06 -3.12
C GLY A 652 7.96 -25.60 -4.57
N ASP A 653 7.70 -26.51 -5.54
CA ASP A 653 7.83 -26.24 -6.98
C ASP A 653 7.11 -24.96 -7.43
N PHE A 654 5.93 -24.65 -6.88
CA PHE A 654 5.17 -23.45 -7.22
C PHE A 654 5.88 -22.15 -6.80
N VAL A 655 6.33 -22.08 -5.54
CA VAL A 655 7.01 -20.90 -4.98
C VAL A 655 8.30 -20.65 -5.75
N TYR A 656 9.03 -21.72 -6.05
CA TYR A 656 10.26 -21.66 -6.82
C TYR A 656 10.04 -21.16 -8.26
N ASN A 657 9.08 -21.71 -9.00
CA ASN A 657 8.79 -21.29 -10.38
C ASN A 657 8.31 -19.83 -10.49
N ASN A 658 7.58 -19.34 -9.48
CA ASN A 658 7.18 -17.93 -9.40
C ASN A 658 8.37 -17.01 -9.10
N ALA A 659 9.27 -17.44 -8.20
CA ALA A 659 10.50 -16.73 -7.90
C ALA A 659 11.38 -16.60 -9.16
N LEU A 660 11.55 -17.70 -9.91
CA LEU A 660 12.24 -17.71 -11.21
C LEU A 660 11.61 -16.73 -12.21
N SER A 661 10.29 -16.81 -12.41
CA SER A 661 9.59 -15.93 -13.36
C SER A 661 9.69 -14.46 -12.97
N SER A 662 9.67 -14.16 -11.67
CA SER A 662 9.82 -12.80 -11.15
C SER A 662 11.23 -12.25 -11.32
N MET A 663 12.26 -13.10 -11.19
CA MET A 663 13.65 -12.74 -11.46
C MET A 663 13.77 -12.23 -12.90
N TYR A 664 13.46 -13.07 -13.90
CA TYR A 664 13.64 -12.75 -15.32
C TYR A 664 12.53 -11.91 -15.96
N ALA A 665 11.63 -11.31 -15.16
CA ALA A 665 10.52 -10.50 -15.66
C ALA A 665 10.98 -9.23 -16.43
N ASN A 666 12.17 -8.71 -16.12
CA ASN A 666 12.73 -7.52 -16.75
C ASN A 666 13.55 -7.82 -18.02
N VAL A 667 13.73 -9.08 -18.40
CA VAL A 667 14.34 -9.42 -19.69
C VAL A 667 13.41 -8.96 -20.83
N PRO A 668 13.92 -8.27 -21.87
CA PRO A 668 13.16 -7.82 -23.01
C PRO A 668 12.40 -8.94 -23.73
N LYS A 669 11.20 -8.64 -24.23
CA LYS A 669 10.26 -9.62 -24.81
C LYS A 669 9.75 -9.17 -26.16
N ASN A 670 9.48 -10.11 -27.04
CA ASN A 670 8.77 -9.90 -28.29
C ASN A 670 7.34 -10.39 -28.12
N PHE A 671 6.38 -9.51 -28.43
CA PHE A 671 4.96 -9.81 -28.41
C PHE A 671 4.46 -9.94 -29.85
N ILE A 672 3.88 -11.09 -30.18
CA ILE A 672 3.46 -11.44 -31.54
C ILE A 672 1.92 -11.61 -31.59
N PHE A 673 1.28 -10.89 -32.51
CA PHE A 673 -0.18 -10.77 -32.65
C PHE A 673 -0.66 -11.26 -34.02
N ASP A 674 -1.94 -11.63 -34.12
CA ASP A 674 -2.55 -11.99 -35.39
C ASP A 674 -2.94 -10.76 -36.22
N THR A 675 -3.56 -9.74 -35.61
CA THR A 675 -3.79 -8.40 -36.18
C THR A 675 -4.09 -7.39 -35.08
N THR A 676 -3.38 -6.26 -34.99
CA THR A 676 -3.74 -5.17 -34.07
C THR A 676 -3.20 -3.82 -34.56
N SER A 677 -4.00 -2.75 -34.47
CA SER A 677 -3.49 -1.38 -34.66
C SER A 677 -2.56 -1.05 -33.50
N ILE A 678 -1.29 -0.80 -33.80
CA ILE A 678 -0.23 -0.57 -32.82
C ILE A 678 0.54 0.69 -33.25
N LEU A 679 0.78 1.59 -32.29
CA LEU A 679 1.65 2.75 -32.47
C LEU A 679 3.11 2.31 -32.63
N ASP A 680 3.87 3.01 -33.47
CA ASP A 680 5.25 2.62 -33.78
C ASP A 680 6.16 2.65 -32.55
N GLN A 681 6.04 3.68 -31.71
CA GLN A 681 6.82 3.86 -30.50
C GLN A 681 5.94 4.46 -29.39
N THR A 682 5.76 3.71 -28.31
CA THR A 682 5.03 4.15 -27.12
C THR A 682 5.88 3.91 -25.88
N ALA A 683 5.97 4.92 -25.01
CA ALA A 683 6.59 4.76 -23.69
C ALA A 683 5.52 4.73 -22.59
N ILE A 684 5.79 4.00 -21.51
CA ILE A 684 5.02 4.06 -20.27
C ILE A 684 5.94 4.58 -19.17
N ILE A 685 5.60 5.72 -18.58
CA ILE A 685 6.28 6.27 -17.41
C ILE A 685 5.39 6.03 -16.19
N ILE A 686 5.93 5.38 -15.17
CA ILE A 686 5.23 5.11 -13.92
C ILE A 686 5.92 5.91 -12.81
N VAL A 687 5.17 6.71 -12.06
CA VAL A 687 5.70 7.58 -11.00
C VAL A 687 5.04 7.38 -9.64
N THR A 688 5.83 7.57 -8.58
CA THR A 688 5.36 7.67 -7.20
C THR A 688 6.33 8.49 -6.35
N SER A 689 5.91 8.92 -5.16
CA SER A 689 6.81 9.53 -4.19
C SER A 689 6.66 8.98 -2.78
N ARG A 690 7.70 9.18 -1.97
CA ARG A 690 7.73 8.84 -0.55
C ARG A 690 8.42 9.94 0.25
N GLN A 691 7.97 10.15 1.47
CA GLN A 691 8.58 11.10 2.41
C GLN A 691 10.02 10.68 2.75
N THR A 692 10.89 11.66 2.92
CA THR A 692 12.30 11.47 3.34
C THR A 692 12.64 12.25 4.60
N ASP A 693 12.08 13.45 4.75
CA ASP A 693 12.30 14.36 5.87
C ASP A 693 10.98 15.07 6.18
N SER A 694 10.45 14.92 7.38
CA SER A 694 9.18 15.55 7.76
C SER A 694 8.99 15.57 9.28
N SER A 695 8.14 16.47 9.77
CA SER A 695 7.67 16.47 11.16
C SER A 695 6.27 15.87 11.24
N PHE A 696 5.91 15.31 12.41
CA PHE A 696 4.52 14.96 12.69
C PHE A 696 3.58 16.18 12.70
N ALA A 697 4.11 17.38 12.96
CA ALA A 697 3.34 18.62 12.98
C ALA A 697 3.01 19.13 11.56
N ASP A 698 3.93 18.97 10.60
CA ASP A 698 3.74 19.37 9.21
C ASP A 698 4.46 18.41 8.27
N ARG A 699 3.68 17.54 7.64
CA ARG A 699 4.18 16.55 6.67
C ARG A 699 4.18 17.07 5.24
N GLU A 700 3.45 18.14 4.95
CA GLU A 700 3.26 18.60 3.57
C GLU A 700 4.47 19.36 3.07
N ARG A 701 5.10 20.15 3.94
CA ARG A 701 6.35 20.88 3.67
C ARG A 701 7.61 20.01 3.72
N GLY A 702 7.48 18.74 4.08
CA GLY A 702 8.60 17.79 4.11
C GLY A 702 9.16 17.45 2.73
N THR A 703 10.43 17.04 2.70
CA THR A 703 11.12 16.58 1.49
C THR A 703 10.64 15.18 1.12
N LYS A 704 10.52 14.93 -0.19
CA LYS A 704 10.05 13.67 -0.77
C LYS A 704 11.03 13.16 -1.83
N VAL A 705 11.24 11.86 -1.86
CA VAL A 705 11.87 11.18 -3.00
C VAL A 705 10.79 10.81 -4.01
N LEU A 706 10.92 11.30 -5.23
CA LEU A 706 10.19 10.86 -6.42
C LEU A 706 10.97 9.70 -7.05
N LEU A 707 10.26 8.65 -7.45
CA LEU A 707 10.85 7.49 -8.10
C LEU A 707 9.91 6.92 -9.16
N GLY A 708 10.48 6.30 -10.17
CA GLY A 708 9.71 5.76 -11.28
C GLY A 708 10.40 4.66 -12.09
N GLU A 709 9.62 4.08 -13.00
CA GLU A 709 10.02 3.05 -13.97
C GLU A 709 9.56 3.51 -15.36
N VAL A 710 10.41 3.27 -16.36
CA VAL A 710 10.17 3.56 -17.77
C VAL A 710 10.16 2.24 -18.54
N VAL A 711 9.11 2.07 -19.33
CA VAL A 711 8.92 0.90 -20.20
C VAL A 711 8.78 1.39 -21.63
N LEU A 712 9.44 0.71 -22.55
CA LEU A 712 9.41 1.02 -23.98
C LEU A 712 8.68 -0.08 -24.74
N LEU A 713 7.82 0.34 -25.67
CA LEU A 713 7.15 -0.52 -26.63
C LEU A 713 7.48 -0.03 -28.04
N THR A 714 8.15 -0.88 -28.82
CA THR A 714 8.63 -0.53 -30.16
C THR A 714 8.10 -1.54 -31.17
N LYS A 715 7.36 -1.07 -32.16
CA LYS A 715 6.86 -1.89 -33.26
C LYS A 715 8.02 -2.23 -34.19
N ILE A 716 8.25 -3.53 -34.42
CA ILE A 716 9.22 -4.01 -35.42
C ILE A 716 8.53 -4.24 -36.76
N SER A 717 7.31 -4.78 -36.69
CA SER A 717 6.45 -5.10 -37.83
C SER A 717 4.99 -5.01 -37.39
N ASP A 718 4.05 -5.11 -38.34
CA ASP A 718 2.61 -5.00 -38.06
C ASP A 718 2.11 -5.97 -36.99
N ASN A 719 2.81 -7.08 -36.80
CA ASN A 719 2.43 -8.15 -35.89
C ASN A 719 3.41 -8.35 -34.73
N CYS A 720 4.43 -7.48 -34.55
CA CYS A 720 5.47 -7.69 -33.54
C CYS A 720 5.87 -6.41 -32.80
N ILE A 721 5.86 -6.45 -31.46
CA ILE A 721 6.31 -5.38 -30.57
C ILE A 721 7.44 -5.88 -29.67
N ILE A 722 8.53 -5.12 -29.58
CA ILE A 722 9.53 -5.26 -28.52
C ILE A 722 9.04 -4.53 -27.28
N TYR A 723 8.98 -5.25 -26.17
CA TYR A 723 8.79 -4.70 -24.84
C TYR A 723 10.12 -4.71 -24.10
N ASP A 724 10.49 -3.56 -23.57
CA ASP A 724 11.69 -3.39 -22.75
C ASP A 724 11.40 -2.64 -21.45
N THR A 725 11.91 -3.17 -20.33
CA THR A 725 11.95 -2.43 -19.05
C THR A 725 13.21 -1.57 -19.06
N PHE A 726 13.14 -0.46 -19.80
CA PHE A 726 14.28 0.36 -20.18
C PHE A 726 15.08 0.85 -18.99
N LYS A 727 14.45 1.57 -18.05
CA LYS A 727 15.14 2.04 -16.86
C LYS A 727 14.23 2.40 -15.68
N THR A 728 14.84 2.62 -14.54
CA THR A 728 14.26 3.33 -13.40
C THR A 728 14.88 4.70 -13.24
N PHE A 729 14.22 5.57 -12.47
CA PHE A 729 14.77 6.86 -12.07
C PHE A 729 14.35 7.19 -10.64
N GLN A 730 15.12 8.05 -9.98
CA GLN A 730 14.72 8.65 -8.71
C GLN A 730 15.44 9.98 -8.47
N ASP A 731 14.76 10.89 -7.77
CA ASP A 731 15.32 12.17 -7.31
C ASP A 731 14.51 12.70 -6.12
N TYR A 732 15.02 13.67 -5.36
CA TYR A 732 14.36 14.27 -4.20
C TYR A 732 14.02 15.75 -4.39
N TYR A 733 12.90 16.17 -3.82
CA TYR A 733 12.31 17.50 -3.96
C TYR A 733 11.68 17.96 -2.65
N ASP A 734 11.67 19.28 -2.44
CA ASP A 734 11.07 19.89 -1.26
C ASP A 734 9.54 20.02 -1.37
N GLY A 735 8.86 19.92 -0.23
CA GLY A 735 7.44 20.21 -0.04
C GLY A 735 6.53 19.85 -1.22
N THR A 736 6.09 20.90 -1.93
CA THR A 736 5.20 20.80 -3.09
C THR A 736 5.93 20.72 -4.43
N ASP A 737 7.23 21.05 -4.51
CA ASP A 737 7.99 21.09 -5.77
C ASP A 737 8.00 19.75 -6.51
N VAL A 738 7.88 18.63 -5.78
CA VAL A 738 7.69 17.29 -6.36
C VAL A 738 6.52 17.22 -7.35
N PHE A 739 5.51 18.10 -7.22
CA PHE A 739 4.32 18.16 -8.08
C PHE A 739 4.41 19.23 -9.16
N TYR A 740 5.11 20.34 -8.90
CA TYR A 740 5.15 21.50 -9.81
C TYR A 740 6.42 21.55 -10.67
N LYS A 741 7.55 21.01 -10.19
CA LYS A 741 8.86 21.07 -10.84
C LYS A 741 9.69 19.78 -10.69
N PRO A 742 9.16 18.60 -11.05
CA PRO A 742 9.93 17.36 -11.04
C PRO A 742 10.91 17.29 -12.25
N ASP A 743 12.10 17.87 -12.11
CA ASP A 743 13.10 17.92 -13.18
C ASP A 743 13.51 16.54 -13.71
N ILE A 744 13.58 15.52 -12.85
CA ILE A 744 13.89 14.14 -13.26
C ILE A 744 12.85 13.57 -14.24
N VAL A 745 11.58 13.94 -14.09
CA VAL A 745 10.51 13.51 -15.01
C VAL A 745 10.66 14.24 -16.33
N THR A 746 10.94 15.55 -16.30
CA THR A 746 11.18 16.35 -17.52
C THR A 746 12.37 15.79 -18.31
N LYS A 747 13.51 15.56 -17.64
CA LYS A 747 14.70 14.95 -18.25
C LYS A 747 14.43 13.57 -18.84
N THR A 748 13.64 12.75 -18.15
CA THR A 748 13.27 11.42 -18.64
C THR A 748 12.40 11.52 -19.89
N ILE A 749 11.49 12.50 -19.96
CA ILE A 749 10.68 12.75 -21.15
C ILE A 749 11.54 13.25 -22.31
N ASP A 750 12.48 14.16 -22.07
CA ASP A 750 13.41 14.67 -23.09
C ASP A 750 14.23 13.53 -23.71
N GLU A 751 14.79 12.66 -22.87
CA GLU A 751 15.53 11.48 -23.33
C GLU A 751 14.66 10.52 -24.15
N LEU A 752 13.40 10.31 -23.76
CA LEU A 752 12.46 9.50 -24.53
C LEU A 752 12.14 10.12 -25.89
N TYR A 753 11.98 11.44 -25.93
CA TYR A 753 11.74 12.18 -27.16
C TYR A 753 12.92 12.07 -28.11
N ASP A 754 14.15 12.21 -27.59
CA ASP A 754 15.39 12.04 -28.37
C ASP A 754 15.53 10.62 -28.94
N LEU A 755 14.98 9.61 -28.25
CA LEU A 755 14.88 8.23 -28.72
C LEU A 755 13.70 7.97 -29.69
N GLY A 756 12.88 8.99 -29.99
CA GLY A 756 11.76 8.95 -30.93
C GLY A 756 10.39 8.63 -30.29
N TYR A 757 10.30 8.44 -28.98
CA TYR A 757 9.05 8.11 -28.29
C TYR A 757 8.19 9.36 -28.05
N LYS A 758 7.27 9.62 -28.99
CA LYS A 758 6.37 10.79 -28.94
C LYS A 758 5.07 10.54 -28.19
N ASP A 759 4.63 9.29 -28.10
CA ASP A 759 3.43 8.88 -27.35
C ASP A 759 3.82 8.34 -25.97
N ILE A 760 3.44 9.04 -24.91
CA ILE A 760 3.80 8.67 -23.54
C ILE A 760 2.55 8.44 -22.70
N ILE A 761 2.38 7.20 -22.22
CA ILE A 761 1.40 6.87 -21.19
C ILE A 761 2.01 7.20 -19.83
N TYR A 762 1.43 8.16 -19.12
CA TYR A 762 1.92 8.60 -17.81
C TYR A 762 1.04 8.06 -16.69
N ILE A 763 1.60 7.19 -15.85
CA ILE A 763 0.87 6.48 -14.80
C ILE A 763 1.29 6.99 -13.43
N ALA A 764 0.34 7.56 -12.69
CA ALA A 764 0.55 8.01 -11.33
C ALA A 764 -0.40 7.31 -10.34
N GLN A 765 0.01 7.23 -9.08
CA GLN A 765 -0.89 6.82 -8.01
C GLN A 765 -2.03 7.84 -7.88
N LYS A 766 -3.24 7.32 -7.59
CA LYS A 766 -4.56 7.95 -7.76
C LYS A 766 -4.67 9.45 -7.45
N PRO A 767 -5.56 10.17 -8.17
CA PRO A 767 -5.89 11.56 -7.94
C PRO A 767 -6.98 11.75 -6.88
N PHE A 768 -7.70 10.68 -6.50
CA PHE A 768 -8.88 10.80 -5.66
C PHE A 768 -8.49 10.91 -4.19
N THR A 769 -8.78 12.06 -3.59
CA THR A 769 -8.72 12.19 -2.14
C THR A 769 -9.81 11.34 -1.50
N SER A 770 -9.47 10.57 -0.47
CA SER A 770 -10.46 9.94 0.43
C SER A 770 -11.10 10.94 1.39
N LYS A 771 -11.00 12.24 1.08
CA LYS A 771 -11.45 13.35 1.90
C LYS A 771 -12.89 13.74 1.51
N VAL A 772 -13.68 14.11 2.51
CA VAL A 772 -15.05 14.63 2.33
C VAL A 772 -15.03 16.04 1.73
N ASN A 773 -13.96 16.83 1.90
CA ASN A 773 -13.79 18.19 1.35
C ASN A 773 -14.99 19.11 1.68
N LEU A 774 -15.23 19.34 2.97
CA LEU A 774 -16.28 20.21 3.52
C LEU A 774 -16.03 21.70 3.16
N THR A 775 -14.79 22.08 2.92
CA THR A 775 -14.34 23.40 2.51
C THR A 775 -14.10 23.45 1.00
N LYS A 776 -14.07 24.68 0.45
CA LYS A 776 -13.92 24.92 -0.99
C LYS A 776 -12.46 24.82 -1.48
N LYS A 777 -11.48 24.49 -0.64
CA LYS A 777 -10.08 24.32 -1.07
C LYS A 777 -9.97 23.04 -1.90
N VAL A 778 -9.85 23.20 -3.23
CA VAL A 778 -9.59 22.08 -4.15
C VAL A 778 -8.08 21.89 -4.23
N GLU A 779 -7.55 20.90 -3.52
CA GLU A 779 -6.14 20.49 -3.65
C GLU A 779 -5.94 19.68 -4.94
N ASN A 780 -5.53 20.35 -6.02
CA ASN A 780 -5.11 19.69 -7.26
C ASN A 780 -3.64 19.24 -7.16
N MET A 781 -3.32 18.32 -6.25
CA MET A 781 -1.97 17.74 -6.14
C MET A 781 -1.86 16.49 -7.03
N PHE A 782 -1.67 16.69 -8.33
CA PHE A 782 -1.37 15.60 -9.28
C PHE A 782 0.10 15.66 -9.69
N PHE A 783 0.75 14.50 -9.85
CA PHE A 783 2.13 14.38 -10.35
C PHE A 783 2.33 14.88 -11.80
N MET A 784 1.28 15.38 -12.45
CA MET A 784 1.32 15.97 -13.77
C MET A 784 0.35 17.14 -13.80
N ASN A 785 0.67 18.16 -12.99
CA ASN A 785 -0.09 19.40 -12.99
C ASN A 785 0.12 20.15 -14.32
N GLU A 786 -0.71 21.17 -14.56
CA GLU A 786 -0.68 21.97 -15.78
C GLU A 786 0.72 22.55 -16.09
N ASP A 787 1.45 23.00 -15.06
CA ASP A 787 2.76 23.64 -15.22
C ASP A 787 3.82 22.69 -15.80
N VAL A 788 3.86 21.43 -15.33
CA VAL A 788 4.79 20.42 -15.83
C VAL A 788 4.48 20.09 -17.29
N LEU A 789 3.20 19.94 -17.62
CA LEU A 789 2.76 19.68 -18.99
C LEU A 789 3.14 20.82 -19.93
N GLU A 790 2.85 22.06 -19.55
CA GLU A 790 3.20 23.22 -20.35
C GLU A 790 4.70 23.33 -20.58
N LYS A 791 5.53 23.06 -19.57
CA LYS A 791 6.99 23.07 -19.71
C LYS A 791 7.46 22.07 -20.75
N VAL A 792 6.91 20.84 -20.71
CA VAL A 792 7.25 19.77 -21.66
C VAL A 792 6.75 20.10 -23.07
N PHE A 793 5.50 20.54 -23.24
CA PHE A 793 4.92 20.86 -24.55
C PHE A 793 5.54 22.10 -25.20
N LYS A 794 6.06 23.06 -24.41
CA LYS A 794 6.82 24.20 -24.95
C LYS A 794 8.14 23.77 -25.60
N LEU A 795 8.75 22.70 -25.10
CA LEU A 795 9.99 22.15 -25.65
C LEU A 795 9.71 21.22 -26.84
N HIS A 796 8.64 20.42 -26.76
CA HIS A 796 8.30 19.39 -27.74
C HIS A 796 6.83 19.48 -28.18
N SER A 797 6.56 20.20 -29.28
CA SER A 797 5.19 20.52 -29.71
C SER A 797 4.39 19.33 -30.25
N ASP A 798 5.06 18.26 -30.68
CA ASP A 798 4.45 17.06 -31.24
C ASP A 798 4.42 15.86 -30.27
N LEU A 799 4.90 16.07 -29.04
CA LEU A 799 4.76 15.11 -27.95
C LEU A 799 3.28 14.97 -27.58
N ARG A 800 2.85 13.76 -27.20
CA ARG A 800 1.50 13.46 -26.73
C ARG A 800 1.58 12.68 -25.43
N MET A 801 0.96 13.22 -24.38
CA MET A 801 0.93 12.58 -23.06
C MET A 801 -0.47 12.16 -22.66
N TYR A 802 -0.57 10.94 -22.14
CA TYR A 802 -1.83 10.29 -21.77
C TYR A 802 -1.80 9.96 -20.26
N PRO A 803 -2.25 10.89 -19.39
CA PRO A 803 -2.29 10.66 -17.95
C PRO A 803 -3.32 9.60 -17.59
N LEU A 804 -2.88 8.61 -16.84
CA LEU A 804 -3.69 7.53 -16.31
C LEU A 804 -3.43 7.36 -14.82
N TYR A 805 -4.50 6.97 -14.15
CA TYR A 805 -4.49 6.56 -12.76
C TYR A 805 -5.02 5.14 -12.68
N PHE A 806 -4.54 4.39 -11.70
CA PHE A 806 -4.98 3.02 -11.52
C PHE A 806 -5.53 2.72 -10.13
N GLU A 807 -6.47 1.77 -10.10
CA GLU A 807 -7.14 1.30 -8.91
C GLU A 807 -7.25 -0.23 -8.94
N GLN A 808 -7.22 -0.86 -7.77
CA GLN A 808 -7.63 -2.26 -7.63
C GLN A 808 -8.93 -2.32 -6.85
N PHE A 809 -9.92 -3.00 -7.41
CA PHE A 809 -11.17 -3.32 -6.72
C PHE A 809 -11.46 -4.81 -6.80
N ARG A 810 -12.45 -5.28 -6.03
CA ARG A 810 -12.78 -6.71 -5.92
C ARG A 810 -14.11 -7.03 -6.60
N VAL A 811 -14.14 -8.10 -7.39
CA VAL A 811 -15.35 -8.66 -8.01
C VAL A 811 -15.53 -10.10 -7.58
N ILE A 812 -16.75 -10.60 -7.63
CA ILE A 812 -17.07 -12.00 -7.38
C ILE A 812 -16.90 -12.76 -8.69
N ASP A 813 -16.15 -13.85 -8.64
CA ASP A 813 -15.92 -14.73 -9.79
C ASP A 813 -16.79 -16.00 -9.69
N HIS A 814 -17.66 -16.22 -10.69
CA HIS A 814 -18.56 -17.38 -10.75
C HIS A 814 -18.06 -18.54 -11.64
N SER A 815 -16.78 -18.56 -12.01
CA SER A 815 -16.18 -19.68 -12.77
C SER A 815 -15.91 -20.89 -11.88
N SER A 816 -16.05 -22.07 -12.48
CA SER A 816 -15.86 -23.36 -11.82
C SER A 816 -14.41 -23.91 -11.94
N GLY A 817 -13.46 -23.15 -12.48
CA GLY A 817 -12.11 -23.67 -12.79
C GLY A 817 -11.00 -22.62 -12.90
N PHE A 818 -9.75 -23.09 -13.09
CA PHE A 818 -8.61 -22.24 -13.42
C PHE A 818 -8.72 -21.82 -14.89
N LEU A 819 -8.84 -20.52 -15.17
CA LEU A 819 -8.85 -20.04 -16.54
C LEU A 819 -7.44 -19.76 -17.05
N GLU A 820 -7.26 -19.95 -18.36
CA GLU A 820 -6.05 -19.63 -19.11
C GLU A 820 -6.19 -18.31 -19.88
N THR A 821 -7.22 -17.52 -19.55
CA THR A 821 -7.63 -16.34 -20.33
C THR A 821 -7.79 -15.13 -19.42
N ALA A 822 -7.07 -14.05 -19.74
CA ALA A 822 -7.29 -12.75 -19.12
C ALA A 822 -8.62 -12.16 -19.61
N LEU A 823 -9.39 -11.54 -18.72
CA LEU A 823 -10.61 -10.84 -19.11
C LEU A 823 -10.37 -9.34 -19.12
N HIS A 824 -10.97 -8.61 -20.06
CA HIS A 824 -10.82 -7.17 -20.13
C HIS A 824 -12.07 -6.43 -20.63
N MET A 825 -12.19 -5.15 -20.26
CA MET A 825 -13.19 -4.22 -20.74
C MET A 825 -12.49 -2.92 -21.14
N LYS A 826 -12.70 -2.47 -22.38
CA LYS A 826 -12.04 -1.26 -22.93
C LYS A 826 -13.03 -0.16 -23.37
N ASP A 827 -14.32 -0.49 -23.43
CA ASP A 827 -15.34 0.46 -23.87
C ASP A 827 -15.62 1.47 -22.76
N THR A 828 -15.26 2.74 -22.99
CA THR A 828 -15.44 3.79 -21.99
C THR A 828 -16.91 4.02 -21.70
N GLN A 829 -17.83 3.86 -22.66
CA GLN A 829 -19.25 4.03 -22.38
C GLN A 829 -19.76 2.95 -21.41
N GLU A 830 -19.31 1.70 -21.57
CA GLU A 830 -19.65 0.61 -20.65
C GLU A 830 -19.04 0.81 -19.27
N ILE A 831 -17.79 1.31 -19.18
CA ILE A 831 -17.13 1.59 -17.91
C ILE A 831 -17.80 2.81 -17.22
N ASP A 832 -18.11 3.86 -17.98
CA ASP A 832 -18.67 5.13 -17.48
C ASP A 832 -20.14 5.01 -17.05
N GLN A 833 -20.89 4.01 -17.56
CA GLN A 833 -22.21 3.66 -17.01
C GLN A 833 -22.17 3.48 -15.48
N HIS A 834 -21.01 3.12 -14.92
CA HIS A 834 -20.80 2.97 -13.47
C HIS A 834 -20.17 4.17 -12.82
N ILE A 835 -19.34 4.91 -13.55
CA ILE A 835 -18.65 6.08 -13.04
C ILE A 835 -19.63 7.28 -12.91
N LYS A 836 -20.64 7.41 -13.79
CA LYS A 836 -21.64 8.51 -13.88
C LYS A 836 -21.18 9.81 -13.21
N ASN A 837 -20.35 10.57 -13.91
CA ASN A 837 -20.01 11.95 -13.53
C ASN A 837 -20.96 12.94 -14.20
N GLU A 838 -21.85 13.59 -13.42
CA GLU A 838 -22.65 14.72 -13.93
C GLU A 838 -21.76 15.86 -14.43
N ASN A 839 -20.56 16.01 -13.87
CA ASN A 839 -19.57 17.02 -14.24
C ASN A 839 -18.48 16.53 -15.23
N LYS A 840 -18.57 15.30 -15.77
CA LYS A 840 -17.64 14.68 -16.75
C LYS A 840 -16.15 15.03 -16.53
N LYS A 841 -15.64 14.93 -15.30
CA LYS A 841 -14.21 15.13 -15.00
C LYS A 841 -13.43 13.82 -14.93
N LEU A 842 -14.10 12.67 -14.83
CA LEU A 842 -13.46 11.36 -14.76
C LEU A 842 -14.04 10.45 -15.82
N SER A 843 -13.18 9.76 -16.55
CA SER A 843 -13.56 8.72 -17.50
C SER A 843 -12.76 7.44 -17.29
N GLY A 844 -13.46 6.31 -17.30
CA GLY A 844 -12.86 4.99 -17.27
C GLY A 844 -12.27 4.62 -18.62
N VAL A 845 -11.05 4.09 -18.60
CA VAL A 845 -10.28 3.80 -19.83
C VAL A 845 -10.19 2.31 -20.08
N PHE A 846 -9.82 1.53 -19.05
CA PHE A 846 -9.55 0.11 -19.20
C PHE A 846 -9.71 -0.65 -17.89
N ASN A 847 -10.43 -1.77 -17.89
CA ASN A 847 -10.46 -2.72 -16.79
C ASN A 847 -9.84 -4.05 -17.25
N ILE A 848 -8.97 -4.64 -16.43
CA ILE A 848 -8.33 -5.91 -16.72
C ILE A 848 -8.35 -6.85 -15.51
N TYR A 849 -8.51 -8.13 -15.81
CA TYR A 849 -8.72 -9.21 -14.86
C TYR A 849 -7.91 -10.44 -15.28
N SER A 850 -7.29 -11.15 -14.33
CA SER A 850 -6.36 -12.24 -14.65
C SER A 850 -7.01 -13.57 -15.00
N GLY A 851 -8.29 -13.79 -14.66
CA GLY A 851 -8.95 -15.09 -14.85
C GLY A 851 -8.46 -16.21 -13.93
N GLN A 852 -7.31 -16.04 -13.25
CA GLN A 852 -6.65 -17.11 -12.52
C GLN A 852 -6.95 -17.13 -11.02
N ILE A 853 -7.01 -18.35 -10.51
CA ILE A 853 -7.04 -18.65 -9.08
C ILE A 853 -5.61 -18.83 -8.60
N VAL A 854 -5.02 -17.82 -7.93
CA VAL A 854 -3.69 -17.98 -7.33
C VAL A 854 -3.78 -18.85 -6.06
N GLY A 855 -2.99 -19.92 -5.97
CA GLY A 855 -2.93 -20.85 -4.81
C GLY A 855 -3.91 -22.05 -4.87
N GLY A 856 -3.87 -22.95 -3.88
CA GLY A 856 -4.67 -24.19 -3.85
C GLY A 856 -6.19 -23.99 -3.89
N ARG A 857 -6.93 -24.99 -4.39
CA ARG A 857 -8.41 -24.97 -4.55
C ARG A 857 -9.21 -24.84 -3.24
N SER A 858 -8.59 -25.04 -2.09
CA SER A 858 -9.25 -25.16 -0.77
C SER A 858 -9.47 -23.85 -0.01
N GLU A 859 -9.03 -22.69 -0.50
CA GLU A 859 -9.09 -21.45 0.28
C GLU A 859 -10.44 -20.72 0.18
N LYS A 860 -11.16 -20.69 1.30
CA LYS A 860 -12.44 -20.00 1.57
C LYS A 860 -12.47 -18.50 1.16
N GLY A 861 -11.31 -17.83 1.11
CA GLY A 861 -11.15 -16.41 0.74
C GLY A 861 -11.10 -16.08 -0.76
N LYS A 862 -11.37 -17.04 -1.64
CA LYS A 862 -11.11 -16.92 -3.09
C LYS A 862 -12.30 -16.53 -3.97
N ILE A 863 -13.45 -16.18 -3.38
CA ILE A 863 -14.62 -15.76 -4.18
C ILE A 863 -14.42 -14.35 -4.76
N TYR A 864 -13.83 -13.45 -3.96
CA TYR A 864 -13.48 -12.11 -4.41
C TYR A 864 -12.12 -12.11 -5.10
N ARG A 865 -12.07 -11.48 -6.27
CA ARG A 865 -10.89 -11.39 -7.12
C ARG A 865 -10.60 -9.96 -7.50
N LYS A 866 -9.32 -9.64 -7.67
CA LYS A 866 -8.88 -8.28 -7.97
C LYS A 866 -9.07 -7.98 -9.45
N VAL A 867 -9.65 -6.83 -9.75
CA VAL A 867 -9.67 -6.19 -11.07
C VAL A 867 -8.79 -4.95 -10.96
N MET A 868 -8.01 -4.72 -12.01
CA MET A 868 -7.26 -3.48 -12.17
C MET A 868 -8.05 -2.54 -13.07
N SER A 869 -8.29 -1.32 -12.61
CA SER A 869 -9.00 -0.27 -13.33
C SER A 869 -8.04 0.86 -13.68
N TYR A 870 -8.14 1.37 -14.90
CA TYR A 870 -7.45 2.56 -15.38
C TYR A 870 -8.47 3.65 -15.70
N SER A 871 -8.20 4.86 -15.25
CA SER A 871 -9.06 6.02 -15.47
C SER A 871 -8.23 7.27 -15.75
N THR A 872 -8.83 8.25 -16.42
CA THR A 872 -8.21 9.54 -16.71
C THR A 872 -9.12 10.70 -16.32
N ILE A 873 -8.53 11.85 -16.04
CA ILE A 873 -9.28 13.05 -15.75
C ILE A 873 -9.43 13.88 -17.03
N THR A 874 -10.66 14.25 -17.34
CA THR A 874 -11.03 15.03 -18.54
C THR A 874 -11.25 16.50 -18.19
N ASN A 875 -10.88 17.39 -19.11
CA ASN A 875 -11.16 18.83 -19.04
C ASN A 875 -10.64 19.53 -17.77
N ILE A 876 -9.44 19.18 -17.30
CA ILE A 876 -8.79 19.84 -16.15
C ILE A 876 -7.72 20.85 -16.52
N TYR A 877 -7.16 20.76 -17.72
CA TYR A 877 -6.14 21.70 -18.19
C TYR A 877 -6.83 22.87 -18.88
N LYS A 878 -6.29 24.09 -18.76
CA LYS A 878 -6.79 25.26 -19.49
C LYS A 878 -6.44 25.16 -20.97
N ASN A 879 -5.35 24.48 -21.31
CA ASN A 879 -4.97 24.21 -22.69
C ASN A 879 -5.90 23.16 -23.31
N GLU A 880 -6.71 23.59 -24.29
CA GLU A 880 -7.69 22.73 -24.97
C GLU A 880 -7.03 21.62 -25.81
N ASP A 881 -5.85 21.84 -26.37
CA ASP A 881 -5.14 20.83 -27.17
C ASP A 881 -4.73 19.63 -26.31
N ILE A 882 -4.28 19.89 -25.08
CA ILE A 882 -3.96 18.83 -24.10
C ILE A 882 -5.23 18.01 -23.82
N ASN A 883 -6.34 18.67 -23.52
CA ASN A 883 -7.61 17.97 -23.26
C ASN A 883 -8.07 17.15 -24.48
N ASN A 884 -7.91 17.70 -25.69
CA ASN A 884 -8.29 17.02 -26.93
C ASN A 884 -7.43 15.77 -27.19
N ILE A 885 -6.12 15.82 -26.92
CA ILE A 885 -5.22 14.66 -27.00
C ILE A 885 -5.68 13.56 -26.03
N ILE A 886 -5.99 13.93 -24.78
CA ILE A 886 -6.47 13.00 -23.74
C ILE A 886 -7.80 12.38 -24.16
N LEU A 887 -8.75 13.19 -24.63
CA LEU A 887 -10.07 12.73 -25.07
C LEU A 887 -9.96 11.71 -26.20
N LYS A 888 -9.22 12.04 -27.27
CA LYS A 888 -9.01 11.16 -28.43
C LYS A 888 -8.23 9.90 -28.10
N GLY A 889 -7.24 10.00 -27.21
CA GLY A 889 -6.36 8.90 -26.86
C GLY A 889 -6.95 7.93 -25.84
N LEU A 890 -7.70 8.42 -24.85
CA LEU A 890 -8.09 7.60 -23.69
C LEU A 890 -9.61 7.38 -23.56
N VAL A 891 -10.43 8.27 -24.13
CA VAL A 891 -11.89 8.24 -23.91
C VAL A 891 -12.61 7.77 -25.16
N GLU A 892 -12.37 8.41 -26.30
CA GLU A 892 -13.02 8.08 -27.57
C GLU A 892 -12.59 6.70 -28.07
N ASN A 893 -13.58 5.87 -28.43
CA ASN A 893 -13.31 4.56 -29.00
C ASN A 893 -12.73 4.74 -30.42
N GLY A 894 -11.50 4.29 -30.63
CA GLY A 894 -10.79 4.42 -31.90
C GLY A 894 -9.44 3.70 -31.90
N ALA A 895 -8.75 3.73 -33.04
CA ALA A 895 -7.48 3.01 -33.24
C ALA A 895 -6.38 3.45 -32.25
N LEU A 896 -6.28 4.75 -31.97
CA LEU A 896 -5.30 5.30 -31.02
C LEU A 896 -5.50 4.72 -29.61
N LYS A 897 -6.74 4.78 -29.10
CA LYS A 897 -7.09 4.21 -27.80
C LYS A 897 -6.83 2.71 -27.74
N ASP A 898 -7.18 1.99 -28.81
CA ASP A 898 -6.92 0.55 -28.90
C ASP A 898 -5.42 0.22 -28.82
N SER A 899 -4.56 1.04 -29.45
CA SER A 899 -3.11 0.90 -29.34
C SER A 899 -2.60 1.18 -27.92
N LEU A 900 -3.08 2.24 -27.26
CA LEU A 900 -2.68 2.59 -25.90
C LEU A 900 -3.14 1.55 -24.87
N VAL A 901 -4.38 1.05 -24.99
CA VAL A 901 -4.90 -0.04 -24.16
C VAL A 901 -4.11 -1.33 -24.39
N THR A 902 -3.71 -1.59 -25.64
CA THR A 902 -2.83 -2.73 -25.95
C THR A 902 -1.50 -2.59 -25.23
N ALA A 903 -0.86 -1.43 -25.25
CA ALA A 903 0.38 -1.20 -24.52
C ALA A 903 0.26 -1.48 -23.00
N LEU A 904 -0.81 -1.02 -22.36
CA LEU A 904 -1.10 -1.32 -20.95
C LEU A 904 -1.24 -2.83 -20.71
N MET A 905 -1.99 -3.52 -21.56
CA MET A 905 -2.21 -4.95 -21.47
C MET A 905 -0.90 -5.75 -21.65
N LEU A 906 -0.01 -5.32 -22.54
CA LEU A 906 1.30 -5.96 -22.72
C LEU A 906 2.19 -5.78 -21.49
N HIS A 907 2.12 -4.64 -20.82
CA HIS A 907 2.80 -4.45 -19.54
C HIS A 907 2.32 -5.45 -18.47
N HIS A 908 1.01 -5.73 -18.42
CA HIS A 908 0.45 -6.77 -17.55
C HIS A 908 0.93 -8.19 -17.91
N TYR A 909 1.03 -8.50 -19.20
CA TYR A 909 1.57 -9.78 -19.66
C TYR A 909 3.07 -9.90 -19.41
N ALA A 910 3.86 -8.86 -19.63
CA ALA A 910 5.32 -8.92 -19.52
C ALA A 910 5.81 -9.30 -18.12
N LYS A 911 5.04 -8.94 -17.09
CA LYS A 911 5.34 -9.24 -15.68
C LYS A 911 4.63 -10.51 -15.15
N TYR A 912 4.08 -11.37 -16.03
CA TYR A 912 3.19 -12.51 -15.74
C TYR A 912 3.55 -13.40 -14.52
N GLU A 913 2.56 -14.12 -14.00
CA GLU A 913 2.73 -15.15 -12.96
C GLU A 913 2.68 -16.57 -13.59
N LYS A 914 3.55 -17.49 -13.12
CA LYS A 914 3.69 -18.85 -13.67
C LYS A 914 3.30 -19.90 -12.65
N GLN A 915 2.04 -20.35 -12.69
CA GLN A 915 1.57 -21.45 -11.85
C GLN A 915 1.65 -22.77 -12.61
N SER A 916 2.53 -23.69 -12.19
CA SER A 916 2.51 -25.11 -12.59
C SER A 916 2.18 -25.33 -14.09
N LYS A 917 3.01 -24.72 -14.97
CA LYS A 917 2.93 -24.72 -16.45
C LYS A 917 1.94 -23.76 -17.13
N LYS A 918 1.14 -22.98 -16.39
CA LYS A 918 0.15 -22.06 -16.97
C LYS A 918 0.51 -20.60 -16.68
N THR A 919 0.41 -19.76 -17.70
CA THR A 919 0.75 -18.33 -17.66
C THR A 919 -0.50 -17.49 -17.88
N THR A 920 -0.64 -16.41 -17.12
CA THR A 920 -1.67 -15.35 -17.29
C THR A 920 -1.00 -13.98 -17.15
N ILE A 921 -1.76 -12.90 -16.96
CA ILE A 921 -1.24 -11.59 -16.58
C ILE A 921 -0.91 -11.48 -15.09
N LYS A 922 0.01 -10.59 -14.75
CA LYS A 922 0.12 -10.06 -13.39
C LYS A 922 -0.87 -8.90 -13.22
N ILE A 923 -1.82 -9.04 -12.29
CA ILE A 923 -2.89 -8.05 -12.12
C ILE A 923 -2.39 -6.69 -11.63
N ASN A 924 -1.30 -6.65 -10.84
CA ASN A 924 -0.65 -5.42 -10.43
C ASN A 924 0.80 -5.42 -10.92
N PRO A 925 1.08 -4.92 -12.14
CA PRO A 925 2.43 -4.90 -12.67
C PRO A 925 3.32 -3.90 -11.91
N TYR A 926 2.72 -2.89 -11.27
CA TYR A 926 3.40 -1.84 -10.51
C TYR A 926 3.83 -2.25 -9.09
N SER A 927 3.56 -3.49 -8.66
CA SER A 927 3.83 -3.89 -7.27
C SER A 927 5.30 -3.84 -6.85
N ARG A 928 6.24 -3.84 -7.82
CA ARG A 928 7.69 -3.67 -7.58
C ARG A 928 8.08 -2.24 -7.21
N LEU A 929 7.33 -1.25 -7.69
CA LEU A 929 7.53 0.16 -7.35
C LEU A 929 6.66 0.54 -6.14
N LEU A 930 5.37 0.22 -6.21
CA LEU A 930 4.29 0.79 -5.38
C LEU A 930 3.71 -0.16 -4.32
N GLY A 931 3.99 -1.46 -4.38
CA GLY A 931 3.42 -2.44 -3.46
C GLY A 931 4.10 -2.46 -2.09
N ASP A 932 3.55 -3.24 -1.15
CA ASP A 932 4.17 -3.49 0.16
C ASP A 932 5.56 -4.15 0.03
N ASP A 933 5.77 -4.89 -1.05
CA ASP A 933 7.04 -5.50 -1.45
C ASP A 933 7.84 -4.65 -2.44
N GLY A 934 7.35 -3.46 -2.77
CA GLY A 934 8.00 -2.54 -3.69
C GLY A 934 9.06 -1.68 -3.02
N VAL A 935 9.98 -1.13 -3.80
CA VAL A 935 11.11 -0.33 -3.29
C VAL A 935 10.66 0.88 -2.47
N ALA A 936 9.52 1.49 -2.81
CA ALA A 936 8.98 2.64 -2.09
C ALA A 936 8.66 2.32 -0.61
N ALA A 937 8.15 1.11 -0.33
CA ALA A 937 7.87 0.67 1.04
C ALA A 937 9.13 0.07 1.70
N ARG A 938 9.89 -0.71 0.93
CA ARG A 938 11.05 -1.49 1.41
C ARG A 938 12.29 -0.66 1.70
N SER A 939 12.35 0.57 1.18
CA SER A 939 13.45 1.52 1.47
C SER A 939 13.32 2.23 2.82
N ILE A 940 12.22 2.04 3.56
CA ILE A 940 11.97 2.73 4.83
C ILE A 940 12.43 1.86 6.01
N PHE A 941 13.30 2.42 6.84
CA PHE A 941 13.81 1.78 8.05
C PHE A 941 13.47 2.62 9.28
N SER A 942 12.96 1.99 10.34
CA SER A 942 12.58 2.72 11.56
C SER A 942 13.72 2.76 12.58
N PHE A 943 13.88 3.90 13.26
CA PHE A 943 14.66 3.99 14.49
C PHE A 943 13.88 3.34 15.65
N GLU A 944 14.58 2.77 16.62
CA GLU A 944 13.96 2.34 17.88
C GLU A 944 13.50 3.60 18.64
N ASN A 945 12.18 3.75 18.83
CA ASN A 945 11.54 4.92 19.46
C ASN A 945 11.93 6.28 18.82
N GLY A 946 12.12 6.33 17.49
CA GLY A 946 12.53 7.54 16.77
C GLY A 946 11.85 7.70 15.40
N PRO A 947 12.37 8.61 14.54
CA PRO A 947 11.84 8.82 13.20
C PRO A 947 12.08 7.62 12.27
N ARG A 948 11.68 7.75 11.01
CA ARG A 948 11.97 6.82 9.92
C ARG A 948 13.11 7.35 9.04
N PHE A 949 13.88 6.45 8.47
CA PHE A 949 15.01 6.70 7.57
C PHE A 949 14.70 6.13 6.18
N ASN A 950 14.91 6.91 5.13
CA ASN A 950 14.69 6.48 3.75
C ASN A 950 16.02 6.12 3.07
N GLY A 951 16.33 4.82 3.02
CA GLY A 951 17.60 4.33 2.47
C GLY A 951 17.77 4.55 0.97
N LEU A 952 16.69 4.60 0.19
CA LEU A 952 16.77 4.91 -1.24
C LEU A 952 17.17 6.39 -1.45
N ALA A 953 16.58 7.30 -0.69
CA ALA A 953 16.93 8.71 -0.74
C ALA A 953 18.38 8.96 -0.33
N TYR A 954 18.84 8.32 0.75
CA TYR A 954 20.24 8.40 1.19
C TYR A 954 21.22 7.92 0.11
N VAL A 955 20.97 6.75 -0.50
CA VAL A 955 21.80 6.24 -1.60
C VAL A 955 21.73 7.13 -2.84
N THR A 956 20.57 7.72 -3.13
CA THR A 956 20.41 8.67 -4.26
C THR A 956 21.27 9.92 -4.04
N ASP A 957 21.29 10.47 -2.83
CA ASP A 957 22.10 11.63 -2.50
C ASP A 957 23.61 11.33 -2.58
N MET A 958 24.03 10.13 -2.14
CA MET A 958 25.40 9.65 -2.35
C MET A 958 25.76 9.56 -3.83
N ASN A 959 24.89 8.98 -4.67
CA ASN A 959 25.17 8.82 -6.10
C ASN A 959 25.33 10.15 -6.81
N LYS A 960 24.50 11.16 -6.48
CA LYS A 960 24.69 12.52 -6.99
C LYS A 960 26.09 13.08 -6.69
N ILE A 961 26.64 12.81 -5.51
CA ILE A 961 28.00 13.24 -5.15
C ILE A 961 29.04 12.49 -5.97
N LEU A 962 28.87 11.18 -6.17
CA LEU A 962 29.80 10.32 -6.91
C LEU A 962 29.77 10.56 -8.42
N ASP A 963 28.63 10.92 -9.00
CA ASP A 963 28.48 11.20 -10.43
C ASP A 963 29.16 12.52 -10.84
N VAL A 964 29.13 13.55 -9.98
CA VAL A 964 29.88 14.80 -10.21
C VAL A 964 31.39 14.57 -10.31
N ILE A 965 31.92 13.55 -9.62
CA ILE A 965 33.35 13.21 -9.72
C ILE A 965 33.65 12.69 -11.13
N LYS A 966 32.79 11.83 -11.68
CA LYS A 966 32.95 11.23 -13.01
C LYS A 966 33.00 12.32 -14.10
N GLU A 967 32.08 13.29 -14.04
CA GLU A 967 32.03 14.42 -14.99
C GLU A 967 33.23 15.38 -14.89
N SER A 968 34.01 15.34 -13.79
CA SER A 968 35.21 16.17 -13.61
C SER A 968 36.52 15.47 -13.99
N GLU A 969 36.48 14.15 -14.20
CA GLU A 969 37.61 13.32 -14.63
C GLU A 969 37.60 13.01 -16.14
N GLU A 970 36.46 13.18 -16.81
CA GLU A 970 36.28 13.23 -18.27
C GLU A 970 36.51 14.65 -18.82
#